data_AF-A0A1A9VYK0-F1
#
_entry.id   AF-A0A1A9VYK0-F1
#
_cell.length_a   1.000
_cell.length_b   1.000
_cell.length_c   1.000
_cell.angle_alpha   90.00
_cell.angle_beta   90.00
_cell.angle_gamma   90.00
#
_symmetry.space_group_name_H-M   'P 1'
#
loop_
_entity.id
_entity.type
_entity.pdbx_description
1 polymer ?
#
loop_
_entity_poly.entity_id
_entity_poly.type
_entity_poly.pdbx_seq_one_letter_code
_entity_poly.pdbx_strand_id
1 'polypeptide(L)'
;MVQTLNSLSMEKLINPGKHQLCAAKFGEDQTLYRAKILEATNMSLVQGFLRTPDLCNKVISSLFVMTNNAKACTNLKHFNSCCFFTTSTNVKPVHQPISEKLGQAATSEITSAASPLTDKHGRAHTYLRISLTERCNLRCKYCMPAGGVPLQNKSNLLTTDEIYYLARIFVEQGIRKIRLTGGEPTIRTDIVDIIAKLKAISQLENVGITTNGLMLTRLLVSMQRAGLDALNISLDTLKPQRFQEITRRKGWERVIAGIDLAIQLGYKPKINCVLMRDFNDDEICDFVEFTKERNVDVRFIEYMPFSGNKWQTEKLMSFRDTLKIIKSHWADLEALQNGLNDTSKAYKVPHYKGQIGFITSMTEHFCGTCNRLRLTADGNLKVCLFGNKEFSLRDAIRANCSRDDLVTLIGAAVKRKKKQHAGMLNLSQMENRPMILIGTLNKTHYPTNTSLLISDSINTSMIAHLSLLRSKQFSKFYCTNSKQGLTHVDNDGKASMVDVSHKPITVREAEATANVHVTPKIADLIRSNNLKKGDVLSVAQLAGILAAKKTSDLIPLCHNIGITSVNVEAILDSDNHLIKLKSKVRCCGQTGVEMEALTAVTIAALTVYDMCKSVTHNIVISDIRLTAKSGGERGSFKCI
;
A
#
# COMPACT_ATOMS: atom_id res chain seq x y z
N MET A 1 57.85 -2.70 -17.28
CA MET A 1 56.44 -2.47 -17.65
C MET A 1 56.39 -1.32 -18.66
N VAL A 2 56.56 -1.63 -19.94
CA VAL A 2 56.40 -0.78 -21.15
C VAL A 2 56.50 -1.77 -22.32
N GLN A 3 55.81 -1.51 -23.44
CA GLN A 3 55.84 -2.30 -24.69
C GLN A 3 55.62 -3.83 -24.54
N THR A 4 54.39 -4.29 -24.78
CA THR A 4 54.06 -5.04 -26.02
C THR A 4 52.54 -5.25 -26.07
N LEU A 5 51.90 -4.67 -27.09
CA LEU A 5 50.56 -5.02 -27.55
C LEU A 5 50.71 -5.96 -28.76
N ASN A 6 49.87 -7.00 -28.86
CA ASN A 6 48.85 -7.12 -29.91
C ASN A 6 48.21 -8.51 -29.97
N SER A 7 47.05 -8.58 -30.67
CA SER A 7 46.36 -9.77 -31.20
C SER A 7 46.10 -10.94 -30.23
N LEU A 8 44.85 -11.30 -29.97
CA LEU A 8 44.02 -11.98 -30.97
C LEU A 8 42.53 -11.64 -30.87
N SER A 9 41.82 -11.80 -31.99
CA SER A 9 40.40 -11.46 -32.18
C SER A 9 39.46 -12.61 -31.81
N MET A 10 38.15 -12.30 -31.80
CA MET A 10 37.06 -13.26 -31.59
C MET A 10 37.18 -14.49 -32.50
N GLU A 11 36.90 -15.68 -31.95
CA GLU A 11 35.71 -16.47 -32.29
C GLU A 11 35.55 -17.70 -31.37
N LYS A 12 34.39 -18.37 -31.48
CA LYS A 12 34.01 -19.65 -30.82
C LYS A 12 33.94 -19.64 -29.28
N LEU A 13 32.71 -19.54 -28.75
CA LEU A 13 32.18 -20.47 -27.73
C LEU A 13 30.67 -20.27 -27.51
N ILE A 14 29.85 -20.82 -28.40
CA ILE A 14 28.39 -20.94 -28.22
C ILE A 14 28.00 -22.42 -28.35
N ASN A 15 27.98 -23.15 -27.22
CA ASN A 15 26.97 -24.17 -26.95
C ASN A 15 27.06 -24.72 -25.51
N PRO A 16 26.01 -24.62 -24.67
CA PRO A 16 25.95 -25.26 -23.36
C PRO A 16 25.13 -26.57 -23.42
N GLY A 17 25.78 -27.72 -23.62
CA GLY A 17 25.09 -29.02 -23.65
C GLY A 17 26.02 -30.20 -23.33
N LYS A 18 25.62 -31.03 -22.35
CA LYS A 18 26.42 -32.09 -21.68
C LYS A 18 27.61 -31.47 -20.89
N HIS A 19 27.75 -31.66 -19.58
CA HIS A 19 27.76 -32.94 -18.88
C HIS A 19 27.17 -32.87 -17.46
N GLN A 20 26.62 -33.99 -17.02
CA GLN A 20 26.23 -34.29 -15.64
C GLN A 20 27.00 -35.58 -15.23
N LEU A 21 27.18 -35.81 -13.93
CA LEU A 21 27.78 -37.03 -13.34
C LEU A 21 29.27 -37.31 -13.67
N CYS A 22 30.20 -36.78 -12.85
CA CYS A 22 31.39 -37.51 -12.36
C CYS A 22 32.20 -36.68 -11.34
N ALA A 23 31.92 -36.85 -10.04
CA ALA A 23 32.76 -36.35 -8.93
C ALA A 23 32.34 -36.96 -7.57
N ALA A 24 32.34 -38.30 -7.46
CA ALA A 24 31.94 -39.02 -6.24
C ALA A 24 33.00 -40.04 -5.80
N LYS A 25 34.25 -39.57 -5.65
CA LYS A 25 35.34 -40.24 -4.92
C LYS A 25 36.50 -39.25 -4.70
N PHE A 26 37.07 -39.32 -3.49
CA PHE A 26 38.19 -38.57 -2.88
C PHE A 26 37.76 -37.61 -1.76
N GLY A 27 37.89 -38.11 -0.52
CA GLY A 27 37.99 -37.30 0.68
C GLY A 27 39.45 -37.05 1.06
N GLU A 28 39.66 -36.39 2.20
CA GLU A 28 40.93 -36.33 2.94
C GLU A 28 42.15 -35.75 2.19
N ASP A 29 42.22 -34.41 2.12
CA ASP A 29 43.12 -33.62 2.99
C ASP A 29 42.88 -32.12 2.72
N GLN A 30 42.46 -31.36 3.74
CA GLN A 30 42.21 -29.92 3.61
C GLN A 30 43.22 -29.02 4.36
N THR A 31 44.37 -29.58 4.72
CA THR A 31 45.42 -28.88 5.46
C THR A 31 46.37 -28.10 4.53
N LEU A 32 46.58 -28.59 3.30
CA LEU A 32 47.64 -28.10 2.41
C LEU A 32 47.27 -26.90 1.51
N TYR A 33 46.00 -26.47 1.46
CA TYR A 33 45.57 -25.34 0.59
C TYR A 33 45.66 -23.96 1.27
N ARG A 34 46.04 -23.88 2.56
CA ARG A 34 46.25 -22.60 3.28
C ARG A 34 47.70 -22.09 3.26
N ALA A 35 48.66 -22.91 2.84
CA ALA A 35 50.09 -22.65 2.96
C ALA A 35 50.76 -22.02 1.71
N LYS A 36 50.00 -21.58 0.68
CA LYS A 36 50.55 -20.96 -0.55
C LYS A 36 49.92 -19.63 -0.96
N ILE A 37 49.18 -18.97 -0.06
CA ILE A 37 48.57 -17.64 -0.27
C ILE A 37 49.02 -16.63 0.82
N LEU A 38 49.99 -17.02 1.67
CA LEU A 38 50.43 -16.24 2.85
C LEU A 38 51.94 -15.90 2.84
N GLU A 39 52.61 -16.06 1.70
CA GLU A 39 54.07 -15.94 1.56
C GLU A 39 54.50 -14.95 0.44
N ALA A 40 53.57 -14.08 0.01
CA ALA A 40 53.81 -13.13 -1.11
C ALA A 40 53.55 -11.65 -0.75
N THR A 41 53.06 -11.34 0.45
CA THR A 41 52.69 -9.96 0.86
C THR A 41 53.00 -9.68 2.33
N ASN A 42 54.27 -9.69 2.72
CA ASN A 42 54.77 -8.91 3.86
C ASN A 42 56.30 -8.80 3.89
N MET A 43 56.83 -7.65 3.50
CA MET A 43 58.00 -7.06 4.17
C MET A 43 57.93 -5.53 4.05
N SER A 44 58.60 -4.83 4.97
CA SER A 44 58.28 -3.44 5.34
C SER A 44 59.52 -2.54 5.41
N LEU A 45 59.30 -1.28 5.82
CA LEU A 45 60.30 -0.27 6.24
C LEU A 45 61.09 0.48 5.15
N VAL A 46 60.64 1.70 4.85
CA VAL A 46 61.46 2.93 5.02
C VAL A 46 60.58 3.99 5.70
N GLN A 47 61.17 4.92 6.45
CA GLN A 47 60.50 5.92 7.28
C GLN A 47 60.18 7.23 6.52
N GLY A 48 59.38 8.13 7.12
CA GLY A 48 59.58 9.59 6.92
C GLY A 48 58.36 10.47 6.65
N PHE A 49 57.84 11.10 7.71
CA PHE A 49 57.38 12.51 7.79
C PHE A 49 57.07 13.30 6.48
N LEU A 50 55.81 13.73 6.26
CA LEU A 50 55.38 15.13 6.46
C LEU A 50 53.87 15.40 6.17
N ARG A 51 53.45 16.60 6.61
CA ARG A 51 52.09 17.13 6.88
C ARG A 51 51.17 17.41 5.66
N THR A 52 49.87 17.52 5.98
CA THR A 52 48.72 18.14 5.25
C THR A 52 48.74 19.69 5.28
N PRO A 53 47.83 20.43 4.58
CA PRO A 53 47.07 20.20 3.33
C PRO A 53 47.11 21.41 2.33
N ASP A 54 46.24 21.38 1.32
CA ASP A 54 45.67 22.50 0.50
C ASP A 54 46.56 23.43 -0.36
N LEU A 55 46.25 23.47 -1.67
CA LEU A 55 46.19 24.73 -2.44
C LEU A 55 45.24 24.63 -3.67
N CYS A 56 44.71 25.78 -4.11
CA CYS A 56 43.63 25.88 -5.10
C CYS A 56 44.07 25.98 -6.57
N ASN A 57 43.18 25.51 -7.46
CA ASN A 57 42.92 25.96 -8.84
C ASN A 57 43.90 26.96 -9.50
N LYS A 58 44.66 26.48 -10.51
CA LYS A 58 44.76 26.99 -11.91
C LYS A 58 46.06 26.52 -12.57
N VAL A 59 45.98 25.89 -13.75
CA VAL A 59 46.77 26.18 -14.97
C VAL A 59 46.07 25.50 -16.18
N ILE A 60 45.49 26.36 -17.02
CA ILE A 60 45.45 26.33 -18.50
C ILE A 60 45.32 24.99 -19.25
N SER A 61 44.28 24.92 -20.08
CA SER A 61 44.12 23.99 -21.21
C SER A 61 44.94 24.39 -22.44
N SER A 62 45.67 23.47 -23.07
CA SER A 62 45.77 23.32 -24.54
C SER A 62 46.72 22.19 -24.98
N LEU A 63 46.20 21.22 -25.74
CA LEU A 63 46.80 20.82 -27.02
C LEU A 63 45.73 20.19 -27.91
N PHE A 64 45.91 20.29 -29.24
CA PHE A 64 44.96 19.92 -30.29
C PHE A 64 45.78 19.40 -31.50
N VAL A 65 45.14 19.04 -32.63
CA VAL A 65 45.79 18.58 -33.91
C VAL A 65 46.40 17.16 -33.80
N MET A 66 46.22 16.19 -34.71
CA MET A 66 45.45 15.99 -35.97
C MET A 66 45.04 14.47 -36.03
N THR A 67 44.34 13.88 -37.01
CA THR A 67 44.31 14.02 -38.49
C THR A 67 42.92 13.83 -39.12
N ASN A 68 42.75 14.32 -40.34
CA ASN A 68 41.53 14.19 -41.15
C ASN A 68 41.28 12.77 -41.70
N ASN A 69 40.02 12.46 -42.03
CA ASN A 69 39.69 11.99 -43.38
C ASN A 69 38.23 12.36 -43.76
N ALA A 70 37.92 12.53 -45.05
CA ALA A 70 36.69 13.20 -45.50
C ALA A 70 35.99 12.53 -46.69
N LYS A 71 34.65 12.63 -46.69
CA LYS A 71 33.69 12.52 -47.83
C LYS A 71 32.29 12.84 -47.27
N ALA A 72 31.75 14.06 -47.33
CA ALA A 72 31.38 14.87 -48.51
C ALA A 72 30.11 14.37 -49.23
N CYS A 73 28.98 15.02 -48.95
CA CYS A 73 27.84 15.16 -49.87
C CYS A 73 27.09 16.47 -49.52
N THR A 74 26.49 17.16 -50.50
CA THR A 74 26.25 18.62 -50.46
C THR A 74 24.78 19.07 -50.37
N ASN A 75 24.63 20.36 -49.97
CA ASN A 75 23.43 21.25 -49.99
C ASN A 75 22.61 21.32 -48.68
N LEU A 76 21.94 22.44 -48.32
CA LEU A 76 21.80 23.77 -48.98
C LEU A 76 21.78 24.96 -47.96
N LYS A 77 21.54 26.16 -48.50
CA LYS A 77 21.32 27.51 -47.92
C LYS A 77 20.01 27.59 -47.08
N HIS A 78 19.68 28.60 -46.25
CA HIS A 78 20.07 30.03 -46.12
C HIS A 78 20.20 30.45 -44.62
N PHE A 79 21.05 31.41 -44.20
CA PHE A 79 20.82 32.88 -44.03
C PHE A 79 19.51 33.26 -43.29
N ASN A 80 19.43 34.20 -42.32
CA ASN A 80 20.34 35.23 -41.75
C ASN A 80 20.54 34.99 -40.23
N SER A 81 21.56 35.46 -39.48
CA SER A 81 22.39 36.68 -39.44
C SER A 81 21.70 37.95 -38.90
N CYS A 82 22.00 38.32 -37.64
CA CYS A 82 22.78 39.52 -37.31
C CYS A 82 23.23 39.51 -35.84
N CYS A 83 24.30 40.24 -35.50
CA CYS A 83 24.81 40.39 -34.14
C CYS A 83 24.90 41.89 -33.78
N PHE A 84 24.78 42.24 -32.50
CA PHE A 84 25.39 43.46 -31.97
C PHE A 84 25.85 43.28 -30.51
N PHE A 85 27.02 43.82 -30.20
CA PHE A 85 27.54 43.98 -28.84
C PHE A 85 26.98 45.24 -28.20
N THR A 86 26.88 45.27 -26.86
CA THR A 86 27.59 46.24 -26.01
C THR A 86 27.43 45.91 -24.51
N THR A 87 28.22 46.57 -23.67
CA THR A 87 28.38 46.30 -22.24
C THR A 87 27.87 47.45 -21.38
N SER A 88 27.51 47.14 -20.12
CA SER A 88 27.94 47.85 -18.89
C SER A 88 26.85 48.29 -17.90
N THR A 89 27.17 48.08 -16.62
CA THR A 89 26.81 48.86 -15.41
C THR A 89 25.36 49.25 -15.08
N ASN A 90 24.78 48.47 -14.15
CA ASN A 90 24.56 48.84 -12.72
C ASN A 90 23.40 49.80 -12.31
N VAL A 91 23.02 49.67 -11.03
CA VAL A 91 22.13 50.53 -10.20
C VAL A 91 20.60 50.39 -10.41
N LYS A 92 19.88 50.19 -9.28
CA LYS A 92 18.42 50.37 -9.14
C LYS A 92 18.13 51.76 -8.56
N PRO A 93 16.92 52.31 -8.77
CA PRO A 93 16.06 52.47 -7.60
C PRO A 93 14.59 52.04 -7.83
N VAL A 94 13.82 52.08 -6.75
CA VAL A 94 12.40 51.74 -6.65
C VAL A 94 11.52 52.90 -7.13
N HIS A 95 10.45 52.62 -7.88
CA HIS A 95 9.10 53.15 -7.63
C HIS A 95 8.04 52.46 -8.51
N GLN A 96 6.86 52.18 -7.94
CA GLN A 96 5.62 51.96 -8.69
C GLN A 96 4.97 53.33 -8.98
N PRO A 97 4.18 53.46 -10.05
CA PRO A 97 2.73 53.27 -9.88
C PRO A 97 2.08 52.40 -10.98
N ILE A 98 0.76 52.20 -10.81
CA ILE A 98 -0.10 51.36 -11.65
C ILE A 98 -0.58 52.13 -12.88
N SER A 99 -0.60 51.48 -14.05
CA SER A 99 -1.58 51.76 -15.11
C SER A 99 -1.87 50.51 -15.94
N GLU A 100 -3.08 50.42 -16.47
CA GLU A 100 -3.58 49.25 -17.20
C GLU A 100 -3.25 49.32 -18.70
N LYS A 101 -3.04 48.14 -19.31
CA LYS A 101 -3.38 47.92 -20.73
C LYS A 101 -3.58 46.44 -21.00
N LEU A 102 -4.82 46.05 -21.31
CA LEU A 102 -5.14 44.74 -21.85
C LEU A 102 -4.59 44.64 -23.28
N GLY A 103 -4.04 43.48 -23.66
CA GLY A 103 -3.48 43.29 -25.00
C GLY A 103 -2.91 41.88 -25.24
N GLN A 104 -3.80 40.94 -25.57
CA GLN A 104 -3.47 39.69 -26.30
C GLN A 104 -2.35 38.81 -25.71
N ALA A 105 -2.59 38.20 -24.55
CA ALA A 105 -1.95 36.92 -24.22
C ALA A 105 -2.63 35.80 -25.03
N ALA A 106 -1.89 35.07 -25.87
CA ALA A 106 -2.43 33.98 -26.68
C ALA A 106 -2.83 32.78 -25.80
N THR A 107 -4.11 32.38 -25.88
CA THR A 107 -4.70 31.30 -25.09
C THR A 107 -4.27 29.90 -25.57
N SER A 108 -3.07 29.49 -25.16
CA SER A 108 -2.69 28.07 -25.14
C SER A 108 -3.29 27.38 -23.92
N GLU A 109 -4.60 27.13 -23.95
CA GLU A 109 -5.28 26.30 -22.94
C GLU A 109 -4.82 24.84 -23.03
N ILE A 110 -3.67 24.54 -22.42
CA ILE A 110 -3.29 23.17 -22.10
C ILE A 110 -4.26 22.69 -21.02
N THR A 111 -5.34 22.03 -21.47
CA THR A 111 -6.29 21.33 -20.61
C THR A 111 -5.53 20.27 -19.81
N SER A 112 -5.20 20.60 -18.56
CA SER A 112 -4.40 19.75 -17.68
C SER A 112 -5.23 18.57 -17.18
N ALA A 113 -5.42 17.58 -18.06
CA ALA A 113 -6.02 16.30 -17.74
C ALA A 113 -5.27 15.65 -16.57
N ALA A 114 -5.86 15.74 -15.37
CA ALA A 114 -5.19 15.34 -14.14
C ALA A 114 -4.77 13.87 -14.21
N SER A 115 -3.45 13.62 -14.15
CA SER A 115 -2.83 12.31 -14.34
C SER A 115 -3.63 11.20 -13.63
N PRO A 116 -3.90 10.06 -14.30
CA PRO A 116 -4.55 8.90 -13.68
C PRO A 116 -3.87 8.41 -12.40
N LEU A 117 -2.59 8.73 -12.17
CA LEU A 117 -1.85 8.37 -10.96
C LEU A 117 -1.88 9.44 -9.86
N THR A 118 -2.69 10.49 -9.98
CA THR A 118 -2.94 11.49 -8.92
C THR A 118 -4.26 11.22 -8.21
N ASP A 119 -4.24 11.19 -6.87
CA ASP A 119 -5.44 10.97 -6.05
C ASP A 119 -6.18 12.25 -5.63
N LYS A 120 -7.33 12.08 -4.96
CA LYS A 120 -8.19 13.18 -4.45
C LYS A 120 -7.54 14.03 -3.34
N HIS A 121 -6.28 13.79 -3.00
CA HIS A 121 -5.50 14.56 -2.04
C HIS A 121 -4.28 15.23 -2.70
N GLY A 122 -4.23 15.31 -4.04
CA GLY A 122 -3.15 15.93 -4.81
C GLY A 122 -1.87 15.11 -4.83
N ARG A 123 -1.87 13.87 -4.33
CA ARG A 123 -0.67 13.04 -4.26
C ARG A 123 -0.46 12.32 -5.60
N ALA A 124 0.47 12.81 -6.40
CA ALA A 124 1.00 12.03 -7.52
C ALA A 124 1.62 10.72 -7.03
N HIS A 125 1.42 9.62 -7.75
CA HIS A 125 1.99 8.32 -7.40
C HIS A 125 3.06 7.93 -8.43
N THR A 126 4.32 8.01 -8.00
CA THR A 126 5.50 7.77 -8.84
C THR A 126 6.23 6.46 -8.50
N TYR A 127 5.76 5.71 -7.49
CA TYR A 127 6.40 4.49 -6.99
C TYR A 127 5.44 3.28 -6.95
N LEU A 128 5.65 2.33 -7.86
CA LEU A 128 4.96 1.04 -7.88
C LEU A 128 5.76 -0.04 -7.16
N ARG A 129 5.09 -0.92 -6.42
CA ARG A 129 5.66 -2.19 -5.94
C ARG A 129 4.96 -3.35 -6.62
N ILE A 130 5.71 -4.29 -7.18
CA ILE A 130 5.18 -5.48 -7.86
C ILE A 130 5.54 -6.70 -7.02
N SER A 131 4.55 -7.48 -6.61
CA SER A 131 4.76 -8.79 -6.00
C SER A 131 4.85 -9.84 -7.12
N LEU A 132 5.94 -10.59 -7.17
CA LEU A 132 6.25 -11.49 -8.29
C LEU A 132 5.84 -12.95 -8.07
N THR A 133 5.57 -13.32 -6.80
CA THR A 133 5.18 -14.66 -6.37
C THR A 133 4.67 -14.62 -4.94
N GLU A 134 3.79 -15.52 -4.56
CA GLU A 134 3.35 -15.74 -3.16
C GLU A 134 4.31 -16.63 -2.36
N ARG A 135 5.18 -17.38 -3.06
CA ARG A 135 6.10 -18.34 -2.43
C ARG A 135 7.20 -17.60 -1.68
N CYS A 136 7.74 -18.27 -0.65
CA CYS A 136 8.93 -17.82 0.08
C CYS A 136 9.68 -19.03 0.65
N ASN A 137 11.01 -18.93 0.73
CA ASN A 137 11.91 -19.92 1.32
C ASN A 137 11.99 -19.81 2.86
N LEU A 138 11.59 -18.67 3.45
CA LEU A 138 11.46 -18.46 4.90
C LEU A 138 10.01 -18.65 5.41
N ARG A 139 9.83 -18.69 6.73
CA ARG A 139 8.54 -18.70 7.43
C ARG A 139 8.56 -17.74 8.62
N CYS A 140 8.78 -16.45 8.36
CA CYS A 140 9.02 -15.45 9.42
C CYS A 140 7.82 -15.28 10.37
N LYS A 141 8.06 -15.29 11.69
CA LYS A 141 7.06 -15.24 12.78
C LYS A 141 5.97 -14.17 12.56
N TYR A 142 6.37 -12.94 12.20
CA TYR A 142 5.48 -11.79 12.00
C TYR A 142 4.80 -11.70 10.63
N CYS A 143 5.15 -12.58 9.69
CA CYS A 143 4.79 -12.47 8.27
C CYS A 143 3.91 -13.62 7.77
N MET A 144 4.15 -14.84 8.27
CA MET A 144 3.54 -16.08 7.79
C MET A 144 3.46 -17.16 8.90
N PRO A 145 2.36 -17.94 8.98
CA PRO A 145 2.26 -19.10 9.88
C PRO A 145 3.34 -20.16 9.66
N ALA A 146 3.55 -21.03 10.65
CA ALA A 146 4.62 -22.04 10.60
C ALA A 146 4.47 -23.03 9.42
N GLY A 147 3.24 -23.52 9.19
CA GLY A 147 2.90 -24.35 8.02
C GLY A 147 2.92 -23.63 6.68
N GLY A 148 3.11 -22.31 6.67
CA GLY A 148 2.96 -21.46 5.50
C GLY A 148 1.53 -20.95 5.34
N VAL A 149 1.08 -20.85 4.09
CA VAL A 149 -0.24 -20.39 3.66
C VAL A 149 -0.65 -21.16 2.40
N PRO A 150 -1.95 -21.25 2.07
CA PRO A 150 -2.39 -21.69 0.75
C PRO A 150 -1.76 -20.82 -0.34
N LEU A 151 -1.36 -21.44 -1.46
CA LEU A 151 -0.73 -20.76 -2.59
C LEU A 151 -1.61 -20.95 -3.83
N GLN A 152 -1.71 -19.93 -4.68
CA GLN A 152 -2.42 -20.04 -5.94
C GLN A 152 -1.67 -20.92 -6.96
N ASN A 153 -2.44 -21.51 -7.88
CA ASN A 153 -1.89 -22.19 -9.05
C ASN A 153 -1.11 -21.21 -9.93
N LYS A 154 -0.04 -21.69 -10.59
CA LYS A 154 0.83 -20.84 -11.44
C LYS A 154 0.04 -20.09 -12.52
N SER A 155 -1.03 -20.70 -13.05
CA SER A 155 -1.98 -20.09 -13.98
C SER A 155 -2.58 -18.77 -13.51
N ASN A 156 -2.75 -18.59 -12.19
CA ASN A 156 -3.42 -17.43 -11.62
C ASN A 156 -2.45 -16.28 -11.29
N LEU A 157 -1.14 -16.55 -11.33
CA LEU A 157 -0.14 -15.51 -11.12
C LEU A 157 0.14 -14.77 -12.43
N LEU A 158 0.61 -13.53 -12.32
CA LEU A 158 1.06 -12.77 -13.48
C LEU A 158 2.31 -13.41 -14.12
N THR A 159 2.20 -13.71 -15.41
CA THR A 159 3.34 -14.01 -16.29
C THR A 159 4.27 -12.81 -16.43
N THR A 160 5.49 -13.05 -16.92
CA THR A 160 6.50 -11.99 -17.04
C THR A 160 6.09 -10.93 -18.06
N ASP A 161 5.37 -11.31 -19.11
CA ASP A 161 4.96 -10.37 -20.15
C ASP A 161 3.70 -9.58 -19.75
N GLU A 162 2.80 -10.16 -18.94
CA GLU A 162 1.74 -9.39 -18.24
C GLU A 162 2.33 -8.38 -17.24
N ILE A 163 3.40 -8.74 -16.51
CA ILE A 163 4.12 -7.83 -15.61
C ILE A 163 4.74 -6.68 -16.41
N TYR A 164 5.40 -6.97 -17.53
CA TYR A 164 6.01 -5.97 -18.40
C TYR A 164 4.97 -5.02 -19.03
N TYR A 165 3.86 -5.57 -19.54
CA TYR A 165 2.75 -4.79 -20.10
C TYR A 165 2.13 -3.83 -19.07
N LEU A 166 1.82 -4.33 -17.86
CA LEU A 166 1.32 -3.48 -16.78
C LEU A 166 2.35 -2.43 -16.33
N ALA A 167 3.61 -2.82 -16.17
CA ALA A 167 4.67 -1.91 -15.78
C ALA A 167 4.86 -0.76 -16.80
N ARG A 168 4.77 -1.05 -18.10
CA ARG A 168 4.76 -0.03 -19.16
C ARG A 168 3.63 0.97 -19.00
N ILE A 169 2.38 0.50 -18.89
CA ILE A 169 1.23 1.39 -18.68
C ILE A 169 1.44 2.26 -17.44
N PHE A 170 1.89 1.67 -16.33
CA PHE A 170 2.17 2.42 -15.10
C PHE A 170 3.28 3.48 -15.26
N VAL A 171 4.37 3.18 -15.97
CA VAL A 171 5.47 4.15 -16.21
C VAL A 171 5.04 5.26 -17.15
N GLU A 172 4.34 4.93 -18.23
CA GLU A 172 3.78 5.88 -19.19
C GLU A 172 2.78 6.85 -18.52
N GLN A 173 2.07 6.42 -17.47
CA GLN A 173 1.15 7.26 -16.68
C GLN A 173 1.81 8.01 -15.50
N GLY A 174 3.12 7.84 -15.25
CA GLY A 174 3.89 8.62 -14.28
C GLY A 174 4.70 7.85 -13.23
N ILE A 175 4.72 6.51 -13.24
CA ILE A 175 5.66 5.76 -12.40
C ILE A 175 7.09 6.01 -12.89
N ARG A 176 8.01 6.26 -11.96
CA ARG A 176 9.46 6.38 -12.19
C ARG A 176 10.28 5.35 -11.42
N LYS A 177 9.66 4.71 -10.41
CA LYS A 177 10.29 3.75 -9.52
C LYS A 177 9.46 2.48 -9.39
N ILE A 178 10.07 1.33 -9.69
CA ILE A 178 9.48 0.00 -9.47
C ILE A 178 10.30 -0.73 -8.40
N ARG A 179 9.61 -1.37 -7.43
CA ARG A 179 10.26 -2.35 -6.53
C ARG A 179 9.63 -3.73 -6.64
N LEU A 180 10.47 -4.69 -7.01
CA LEU A 180 10.18 -6.11 -7.05
C LEU A 180 10.15 -6.66 -5.63
N THR A 181 9.11 -7.44 -5.36
CA THR A 181 8.77 -8.03 -4.07
C THR A 181 8.12 -9.41 -4.33
N GLY A 182 7.61 -10.05 -3.30
CA GLY A 182 6.89 -11.32 -3.40
C GLY A 182 6.44 -11.74 -2.01
N GLY A 183 6.37 -13.04 -1.80
CA GLY A 183 6.91 -13.62 -0.58
C GLY A 183 8.43 -13.44 -0.56
N GLU A 184 9.16 -14.13 -1.45
CA GLU A 184 10.57 -13.85 -1.76
C GLU A 184 10.78 -13.80 -3.29
N PRO A 185 11.12 -12.65 -3.90
CA PRO A 185 11.28 -12.56 -5.35
C PRO A 185 12.43 -13.40 -5.92
N THR A 186 13.52 -13.64 -5.17
CA THR A 186 14.70 -14.36 -5.68
C THR A 186 14.52 -15.87 -5.90
N ILE A 187 13.35 -16.43 -5.56
CA ILE A 187 12.99 -17.82 -5.93
C ILE A 187 12.32 -17.91 -7.30
N ARG A 188 11.90 -16.79 -7.89
CA ARG A 188 11.30 -16.75 -9.24
C ARG A 188 12.43 -16.88 -10.27
N THR A 189 12.37 -17.94 -11.08
CA THR A 189 13.48 -18.36 -11.96
C THR A 189 13.83 -17.33 -13.04
N ASP A 190 12.85 -16.57 -13.50
CA ASP A 190 12.96 -15.51 -14.52
C ASP A 190 13.16 -14.11 -13.93
N ILE A 191 13.57 -13.99 -12.66
CA ILE A 191 13.83 -12.69 -12.00
C ILE A 191 14.82 -11.79 -12.77
N VAL A 192 15.80 -12.37 -13.46
CA VAL A 192 16.81 -11.63 -14.24
C VAL A 192 16.21 -11.07 -15.54
N ASP A 193 15.36 -11.85 -16.23
CA ASP A 193 14.60 -11.38 -17.42
C ASP A 193 13.62 -10.27 -17.03
N ILE A 194 12.91 -10.42 -15.92
CA ILE A 194 12.00 -9.40 -15.38
C ILE A 194 12.75 -8.07 -15.12
N ILE A 195 13.94 -8.12 -14.52
CA ILE A 195 14.74 -6.90 -14.27
C ILE A 195 15.18 -6.26 -15.59
N ALA A 196 15.68 -7.05 -16.55
CA ALA A 196 16.12 -6.55 -17.86
C ALA A 196 14.96 -5.93 -18.67
N LYS A 197 13.83 -6.64 -18.80
CA LYS A 197 12.61 -6.15 -19.45
C LYS A 197 12.10 -4.86 -18.82
N LEU A 198 12.10 -4.76 -17.49
CA LEU A 198 11.69 -3.54 -16.81
C LEU A 198 12.67 -2.39 -17.05
N LYS A 199 13.99 -2.60 -17.00
CA LYS A 199 14.98 -1.55 -17.22
C LYS A 199 14.99 -1.04 -18.67
N ALA A 200 14.50 -1.83 -19.62
CA ALA A 200 14.26 -1.41 -21.00
C ALA A 200 13.04 -0.48 -21.19
N ILE A 201 12.21 -0.25 -20.15
CA ILE A 201 11.08 0.69 -20.23
C ILE A 201 11.60 2.13 -20.16
N SER A 202 11.38 2.90 -21.21
CA SER A 202 11.71 4.34 -21.23
C SER A 202 10.99 5.10 -20.10
N GLN A 203 11.65 6.12 -19.56
CA GLN A 203 11.22 6.86 -18.35
C GLN A 203 11.27 6.09 -17.02
N LEU A 204 11.62 4.79 -16.98
CA LEU A 204 11.81 4.08 -15.71
C LEU A 204 13.21 4.33 -15.13
N GLU A 205 13.31 5.29 -14.22
CA GLU A 205 14.56 5.66 -13.56
C GLU A 205 15.15 4.51 -12.71
N ASN A 206 14.31 3.85 -11.89
CA ASN A 206 14.80 3.00 -10.80
C ASN A 206 14.04 1.67 -10.65
N VAL A 207 14.71 0.56 -10.95
CA VAL A 207 14.32 -0.82 -10.61
C VAL A 207 15.04 -1.23 -9.32
N GLY A 208 14.29 -1.68 -8.32
CA GLY A 208 14.87 -2.26 -7.11
C GLY A 208 14.17 -3.53 -6.66
N ILE A 209 14.71 -4.18 -5.63
CA ILE A 209 14.17 -5.43 -5.06
C ILE A 209 14.08 -5.33 -3.53
N THR A 210 13.11 -6.01 -2.90
CA THR A 210 13.13 -6.35 -1.48
C THR A 210 13.26 -7.87 -1.35
N THR A 211 14.28 -8.34 -0.65
CA THR A 211 14.61 -9.77 -0.49
C THR A 211 15.05 -10.07 0.95
N ASN A 212 14.92 -11.32 1.39
CA ASN A 212 15.54 -11.84 2.61
C ASN A 212 17.04 -12.14 2.47
N GLY A 213 17.63 -11.93 1.29
CA GLY A 213 19.07 -11.97 1.08
C GLY A 213 19.68 -13.35 0.83
N LEU A 214 18.99 -14.46 1.17
CA LEU A 214 19.56 -15.82 1.12
C LEU A 214 20.13 -16.25 -0.24
N MET A 215 19.67 -15.65 -1.34
CA MET A 215 20.10 -15.96 -2.71
C MET A 215 21.00 -14.89 -3.34
N LEU A 216 21.33 -13.80 -2.64
CA LEU A 216 22.11 -12.69 -3.20
C LEU A 216 23.49 -13.13 -3.68
N THR A 217 24.20 -13.95 -2.90
CA THR A 217 25.53 -14.49 -3.27
C THR A 217 25.54 -15.30 -4.58
N ARG A 218 24.38 -15.81 -5.02
CA ARG A 218 24.23 -16.54 -6.30
C ARG A 218 23.70 -15.67 -7.44
N LEU A 219 22.84 -14.69 -7.15
CA LEU A 219 22.06 -13.98 -8.17
C LEU A 219 22.44 -12.51 -8.36
N LEU A 220 23.11 -11.87 -7.40
CA LEU A 220 23.25 -10.41 -7.39
C LEU A 220 24.05 -9.88 -8.59
N VAL A 221 25.15 -10.55 -8.99
CA VAL A 221 25.94 -10.15 -10.17
C VAL A 221 25.10 -10.18 -11.45
N SER A 222 24.26 -11.21 -11.63
CA SER A 222 23.37 -11.32 -12.80
C SER A 222 22.24 -10.29 -12.76
N MET A 223 21.67 -10.00 -11.58
CA MET A 223 20.66 -8.96 -11.42
C MET A 223 21.25 -7.55 -11.64
N GLN A 224 22.48 -7.29 -11.21
CA GLN A 224 23.19 -6.04 -11.46
C GLN A 224 23.44 -5.83 -12.96
N ARG A 225 23.92 -6.87 -13.66
CA ARG A 225 24.10 -6.85 -15.13
C ARG A 225 22.78 -6.63 -15.90
N ALA A 226 21.66 -7.07 -15.34
CA ALA A 226 20.33 -6.79 -15.88
C ALA A 226 19.80 -5.37 -15.57
N GLY A 227 20.52 -4.57 -14.79
CA GLY A 227 20.15 -3.19 -14.46
C GLY A 227 19.38 -2.99 -13.15
N LEU A 228 19.56 -3.88 -12.16
CA LEU A 228 19.03 -3.68 -10.80
C LEU A 228 19.76 -2.52 -10.10
N ASP A 229 19.05 -1.43 -9.81
CA ASP A 229 19.64 -0.22 -9.24
C ASP A 229 19.76 -0.20 -7.71
N ALA A 230 18.85 -0.89 -6.98
CA ALA A 230 18.71 -0.66 -5.53
C ALA A 230 18.21 -1.86 -4.72
N LEU A 231 18.96 -2.24 -3.69
CA LEU A 231 18.67 -3.35 -2.78
C LEU A 231 17.98 -2.90 -1.47
N ASN A 232 16.87 -3.56 -1.14
CA ASN A 232 16.35 -3.64 0.22
C ASN A 232 16.52 -5.09 0.71
N ILE A 233 17.14 -5.28 1.87
CA ILE A 233 17.37 -6.60 2.47
C ILE A 233 16.58 -6.65 3.78
N SER A 234 15.84 -7.72 4.05
CA SER A 234 15.18 -7.94 5.34
C SER A 234 16.08 -8.78 6.24
N LEU A 235 16.48 -8.21 7.37
CA LEU A 235 17.32 -8.84 8.39
C LEU A 235 16.93 -8.24 9.75
N ASP A 236 16.24 -9.04 10.56
CA ASP A 236 15.62 -8.58 11.81
C ASP A 236 16.49 -8.86 13.05
N THR A 237 17.71 -9.38 12.88
CA THR A 237 18.64 -9.72 13.97
C THR A 237 20.05 -9.98 13.42
N LEU A 238 21.07 -9.65 14.20
CA LEU A 238 22.48 -9.95 13.95
C LEU A 238 22.94 -11.24 14.66
N LYS A 239 22.10 -11.86 15.50
CA LYS A 239 22.39 -13.09 16.24
C LYS A 239 21.91 -14.34 15.45
N PRO A 240 22.79 -15.28 15.02
CA PRO A 240 22.44 -16.37 14.10
C PRO A 240 21.33 -17.31 14.61
N GLN A 241 21.31 -17.60 15.92
CA GLN A 241 20.30 -18.43 16.57
C GLN A 241 18.92 -17.77 16.50
N ARG A 242 18.87 -16.48 16.83
CA ARG A 242 17.65 -15.65 16.77
C ARG A 242 17.15 -15.48 15.34
N PHE A 243 18.04 -15.46 14.34
CA PHE A 243 17.66 -15.52 12.93
C PHE A 243 16.92 -16.81 12.61
N GLN A 244 17.42 -17.96 13.10
CA GLN A 244 16.72 -19.24 12.93
C GLN A 244 15.36 -19.24 13.64
N GLU A 245 15.26 -18.64 14.83
CA GLU A 245 13.99 -18.53 15.54
C GLU A 245 12.97 -17.66 14.80
N ILE A 246 13.34 -16.45 14.37
CA ILE A 246 12.37 -15.54 13.74
C ILE A 246 11.95 -16.03 12.36
N THR A 247 12.90 -16.54 11.55
CA THR A 247 12.64 -16.97 10.17
C THR A 247 12.19 -18.42 10.02
N ARG A 248 12.37 -19.23 11.07
CA ARG A 248 12.20 -20.70 11.12
C ARG A 248 13.10 -21.47 10.13
N ARG A 249 14.25 -20.91 9.75
CA ARG A 249 15.25 -21.48 8.81
C ARG A 249 16.68 -21.01 9.13
N LYS A 250 17.69 -21.81 8.77
CA LYS A 250 19.12 -21.42 8.80
C LYS A 250 19.50 -20.54 7.61
N GLY A 251 20.67 -19.90 7.68
CA GLY A 251 21.29 -19.19 6.57
C GLY A 251 21.62 -17.71 6.83
N TRP A 252 21.70 -17.29 8.10
CA TRP A 252 22.12 -15.93 8.50
C TRP A 252 23.44 -15.52 7.83
N GLU A 253 24.39 -16.45 7.79
CA GLU A 253 25.74 -16.33 7.21
C GLU A 253 25.66 -15.94 5.72
N ARG A 254 24.67 -16.50 5.00
CA ARG A 254 24.42 -16.20 3.59
C ARG A 254 23.80 -14.82 3.38
N VAL A 255 23.03 -14.33 4.36
CA VAL A 255 22.47 -12.97 4.33
C VAL A 255 23.57 -11.95 4.57
N ILE A 256 24.44 -12.16 5.56
CA ILE A 256 25.60 -11.29 5.81
C ILE A 256 26.55 -11.28 4.61
N ALA A 257 26.94 -12.45 4.07
CA ALA A 257 27.75 -12.53 2.87
C ALA A 257 27.07 -11.87 1.64
N GLY A 258 25.73 -11.90 1.57
CA GLY A 258 24.95 -11.20 0.56
C GLY A 258 24.91 -9.68 0.72
N ILE A 259 24.99 -9.17 1.96
CA ILE A 259 25.14 -7.74 2.28
C ILE A 259 26.55 -7.27 1.95
N ASP A 260 27.58 -8.02 2.35
CA ASP A 260 28.97 -7.63 2.11
C ASP A 260 29.33 -7.70 0.61
N LEU A 261 28.83 -8.70 -0.13
CA LEU A 261 28.90 -8.73 -1.60
C LEU A 261 28.19 -7.53 -2.24
N ALA A 262 27.03 -7.11 -1.69
CA ALA A 262 26.33 -5.95 -2.22
C ALA A 262 27.14 -4.66 -2.07
N ILE A 263 27.82 -4.48 -0.93
CA ILE A 263 28.72 -3.34 -0.69
C ILE A 263 29.93 -3.40 -1.64
N GLN A 264 30.54 -4.58 -1.83
CA GLN A 264 31.64 -4.79 -2.78
C GLN A 264 31.25 -4.46 -4.24
N LEU A 265 30.01 -4.76 -4.63
CA LEU A 265 29.46 -4.43 -5.95
C LEU A 265 28.97 -2.97 -6.06
N GLY A 266 29.28 -2.11 -5.08
CA GLY A 266 28.99 -0.67 -5.10
C GLY A 266 27.58 -0.27 -4.67
N TYR A 267 26.74 -1.20 -4.23
CA TYR A 267 25.43 -0.85 -3.67
C TYR A 267 25.56 -0.26 -2.26
N LYS A 268 24.60 0.60 -1.91
CA LYS A 268 24.31 1.00 -0.52
C LYS A 268 23.03 0.27 -0.05
N PRO A 269 23.11 -0.99 0.39
CA PRO A 269 21.90 -1.79 0.64
C PRO A 269 21.15 -1.28 1.87
N LYS A 270 19.82 -1.29 1.75
CA LYS A 270 18.90 -0.79 2.79
C LYS A 270 18.43 -1.97 3.63
N ILE A 271 19.02 -2.14 4.81
CA ILE A 271 18.71 -3.24 5.73
C ILE A 271 17.43 -2.89 6.48
N ASN A 272 16.42 -3.76 6.48
CA ASN A 272 15.11 -3.49 7.08
C ASN A 272 14.93 -4.48 8.24
N CYS A 273 14.84 -3.95 9.45
CA CYS A 273 14.65 -4.70 10.68
C CYS A 273 13.29 -4.33 11.27
N VAL A 274 12.39 -5.30 11.42
CA VAL A 274 11.12 -5.12 12.15
C VAL A 274 11.43 -5.22 13.64
N LEU A 275 11.34 -4.08 14.33
CA LEU A 275 11.74 -3.97 15.72
C LEU A 275 10.56 -4.35 16.65
N MET A 276 10.81 -5.31 17.53
CA MET A 276 9.83 -5.90 18.44
C MET A 276 10.41 -5.97 19.85
N ARG A 277 9.63 -5.49 20.83
CA ARG A 277 10.00 -5.59 22.25
C ARG A 277 10.13 -7.06 22.69
N ASP A 278 11.02 -7.29 23.64
CA ASP A 278 11.31 -8.59 24.23
C ASP A 278 11.75 -9.63 23.18
N PHE A 279 12.46 -9.17 22.12
CA PHE A 279 12.95 -10.06 21.07
C PHE A 279 14.22 -9.59 20.35
N ASN A 280 14.27 -8.36 19.83
CA ASN A 280 15.42 -7.82 19.09
C ASN A 280 15.71 -6.34 19.42
N ASP A 281 15.07 -5.83 20.45
CA ASP A 281 15.29 -4.53 21.07
C ASP A 281 16.62 -4.43 21.83
N ASP A 282 17.20 -5.57 22.26
CA ASP A 282 18.58 -5.66 22.73
C ASP A 282 19.63 -5.45 21.62
N GLU A 283 19.26 -5.59 20.34
CA GLU A 283 20.16 -5.43 19.19
C GLU A 283 20.13 -4.03 18.58
N ILE A 284 19.39 -3.07 19.15
CA ILE A 284 19.27 -1.70 18.59
C ILE A 284 20.65 -1.06 18.40
N CYS A 285 21.52 -1.13 19.41
CA CYS A 285 22.86 -0.56 19.35
C CYS A 285 23.80 -1.38 18.45
N ASP A 286 23.70 -2.71 18.48
CA ASP A 286 24.44 -3.61 17.57
C ASP A 286 24.16 -3.25 16.09
N PHE A 287 22.91 -2.93 15.77
CA PHE A 287 22.48 -2.49 14.44
C PHE A 287 22.96 -1.07 14.05
N VAL A 288 23.24 -0.19 15.01
CA VAL A 288 23.87 1.12 14.75
C VAL A 288 25.37 0.95 14.50
N GLU A 289 26.07 0.20 15.35
CA GLU A 289 27.50 -0.11 15.21
C GLU A 289 27.77 -0.86 13.88
N PHE A 290 26.84 -1.71 13.42
CA PHE A 290 26.91 -2.36 12.10
C PHE A 290 27.04 -1.36 10.93
N THR A 291 26.61 -0.10 11.09
CA THR A 291 26.72 0.97 10.05
C THR A 291 28.06 1.71 10.06
N LYS A 292 28.91 1.49 11.06
CA LYS A 292 30.21 2.16 11.24
C LYS A 292 31.15 1.91 10.07
N GLU A 293 31.47 0.64 9.83
CA GLU A 293 32.39 0.21 8.77
C GLU A 293 31.70 -0.13 7.44
N ARG A 294 30.37 -0.26 7.42
CA ARG A 294 29.58 -0.67 6.25
C ARG A 294 28.73 0.48 5.71
N ASN A 295 28.78 0.69 4.39
CA ASN A 295 28.00 1.73 3.70
C ASN A 295 26.53 1.30 3.50
N VAL A 296 25.82 1.12 4.62
CA VAL A 296 24.45 0.58 4.68
C VAL A 296 23.49 1.57 5.33
N ASP A 297 22.21 1.40 5.03
CA ASP A 297 21.11 2.24 5.52
C ASP A 297 20.15 1.35 6.33
N VAL A 298 20.41 1.25 7.64
CA VAL A 298 19.69 0.35 8.56
C VAL A 298 18.39 1.00 9.02
N ARG A 299 17.27 0.35 8.69
CA ARG A 299 15.92 0.87 8.82
C ARG A 299 15.17 0.09 9.87
N PHE A 300 15.04 0.68 11.05
CA PHE A 300 14.13 0.22 12.08
C PHE A 300 12.69 0.48 11.63
N ILE A 301 11.89 -0.57 11.58
CA ILE A 301 10.48 -0.51 11.18
C ILE A 301 9.64 -0.84 12.40
N GLU A 302 8.74 0.07 12.76
CA GLU A 302 7.72 -0.19 13.79
C GLU A 302 6.92 -1.44 13.41
N TYR A 303 6.84 -2.41 14.32
CA TYR A 303 6.01 -3.60 14.17
C TYR A 303 4.56 -3.16 13.82
N MET A 304 3.89 -3.91 12.94
CA MET A 304 2.58 -3.56 12.38
C MET A 304 1.56 -4.71 12.53
N PRO A 305 0.26 -4.40 12.77
CA PRO A 305 -0.80 -5.40 12.77
C PRO A 305 -1.05 -5.94 11.36
N PHE A 306 -0.99 -7.26 11.20
CA PHE A 306 -1.38 -7.96 9.97
C PHE A 306 -2.16 -9.23 10.32
N SER A 307 -3.18 -9.54 9.53
CA SER A 307 -4.02 -10.71 9.72
C SER A 307 -3.17 -11.99 9.75
N GLY A 308 -3.25 -12.74 10.86
CA GLY A 308 -2.46 -13.95 11.12
C GLY A 308 -1.14 -13.76 11.87
N ASN A 309 -0.65 -12.52 12.12
CA ASN A 309 0.64 -12.31 12.80
C ASN A 309 0.60 -12.28 14.34
N LYS A 310 -0.59 -12.41 14.95
CA LYS A 310 -0.83 -12.28 16.40
C LYS A 310 -0.24 -10.97 16.96
N TRP A 311 -0.70 -9.84 16.40
CA TRP A 311 -0.39 -8.50 16.87
C TRP A 311 -0.54 -8.35 18.39
N GLN A 312 0.44 -7.69 19.01
CA GLN A 312 0.50 -7.33 20.42
C GLN A 312 1.03 -5.89 20.49
N THR A 313 0.29 -5.00 21.13
CA THR A 313 0.64 -3.55 21.18
C THR A 313 1.87 -3.32 22.07
N GLU A 314 2.05 -4.19 23.05
CA GLU A 314 3.12 -4.21 24.04
C GLU A 314 4.48 -4.42 23.35
N LYS A 315 4.46 -5.16 22.23
CA LYS A 315 5.65 -5.46 21.40
C LYS A 315 6.01 -4.37 20.41
N LEU A 316 5.24 -3.28 20.35
CA LEU A 316 5.64 -2.09 19.60
C LEU A 316 6.78 -1.37 20.32
N MET A 317 7.93 -1.29 19.64
CA MET A 317 8.95 -0.29 19.94
C MET A 317 8.65 0.96 19.13
N SER A 318 8.44 2.11 19.80
CA SER A 318 8.16 3.35 19.09
C SER A 318 9.43 3.99 18.52
N PHE A 319 9.26 4.85 17.52
CA PHE A 319 10.30 5.79 17.08
C PHE A 319 11.02 6.48 18.24
N ARG A 320 10.27 6.99 19.23
CA ARG A 320 10.80 7.82 20.31
C ARG A 320 11.61 7.01 21.32
N ASP A 321 11.16 5.81 21.66
CA ASP A 321 11.88 4.89 22.54
C ASP A 321 13.19 4.43 21.88
N THR A 322 13.11 4.04 20.61
CA THR A 322 14.28 3.58 19.83
C THR A 322 15.31 4.70 19.69
N LEU A 323 14.87 5.92 19.37
CA LEU A 323 15.74 7.09 19.27
C LEU A 323 16.38 7.44 20.63
N LYS A 324 15.64 7.29 21.74
CA LYS A 324 16.17 7.51 23.11
C LYS A 324 17.26 6.50 23.47
N ILE A 325 17.07 5.22 23.16
CA ILE A 325 18.07 4.15 23.40
C ILE A 325 19.35 4.40 22.59
N ILE A 326 19.22 4.86 21.35
CA ILE A 326 20.38 5.19 20.51
C ILE A 326 21.07 6.46 21.05
N LYS A 327 20.33 7.50 21.41
CA LYS A 327 20.91 8.76 21.95
C LYS A 327 21.52 8.65 23.35
N SER A 328 21.26 7.58 24.11
CA SER A 328 22.02 7.32 25.35
C SER A 328 23.40 6.70 25.11
N HIS A 329 23.69 6.25 23.88
CA HIS A 329 24.99 5.72 23.46
C HIS A 329 25.72 6.69 22.52
N TRP A 330 24.99 7.34 21.60
CA TRP A 330 25.46 8.32 20.64
C TRP A 330 24.69 9.64 20.81
N ALA A 331 25.11 10.47 21.76
CA ALA A 331 24.48 11.77 22.04
C ALA A 331 24.52 12.70 20.81
N ASP A 332 25.60 12.59 20.04
CA ASP A 332 25.93 13.25 18.78
C ASP A 332 25.14 12.75 17.55
N LEU A 333 24.19 11.82 17.71
CA LEU A 333 23.35 11.34 16.60
C LEU A 333 22.57 12.49 15.93
N GLU A 334 22.95 12.81 14.69
CA GLU A 334 22.37 13.86 13.85
C GLU A 334 21.15 13.38 13.07
N ALA A 335 20.20 14.29 12.82
CA ALA A 335 19.08 14.06 11.89
C ALA A 335 19.48 14.51 10.48
N LEU A 336 19.28 13.64 9.48
CA LEU A 336 19.55 13.98 8.08
C LEU A 336 18.31 14.60 7.42
N GLN A 337 18.53 15.41 6.38
CA GLN A 337 17.45 15.95 5.55
C GLN A 337 16.72 14.82 4.81
N ASN A 338 15.38 14.84 4.84
CA ASN A 338 14.53 13.81 4.24
C ASN A 338 13.79 14.38 3.02
N GLY A 339 13.66 13.59 1.95
CA GLY A 339 12.88 13.98 0.78
C GLY A 339 11.36 13.95 1.05
N LEU A 340 10.58 14.72 0.29
CA LEU A 340 9.13 14.88 0.48
C LEU A 340 8.38 13.54 0.64
N ASN A 341 8.73 12.53 -0.16
CA ASN A 341 8.06 11.23 -0.19
C ASN A 341 8.84 10.13 0.57
N ASP A 342 9.89 10.47 1.33
CA ASP A 342 10.66 9.48 2.05
C ASP A 342 9.84 8.78 3.14
N THR A 343 10.00 7.46 3.21
CA THR A 343 9.24 6.59 4.12
C THR A 343 9.94 6.41 5.48
N SER A 344 11.14 6.94 5.61
CA SER A 344 12.02 6.79 6.77
C SER A 344 12.61 8.12 7.17
N LYS A 345 12.57 8.47 8.45
CA LYS A 345 13.36 9.59 8.99
C LYS A 345 14.81 9.13 9.11
N ALA A 346 15.72 9.67 8.31
CA ALA A 346 17.13 9.29 8.32
C ALA A 346 17.92 10.03 9.43
N TYR A 347 18.84 9.32 10.07
CA TYR A 347 19.75 9.81 11.11
C TYR A 347 21.13 9.21 10.91
N LYS A 348 22.16 9.84 11.45
CA LYS A 348 23.55 9.39 11.31
C LYS A 348 24.38 9.68 12.56
N VAL A 349 25.23 8.73 12.92
CA VAL A 349 26.34 8.97 13.86
C VAL A 349 27.49 9.60 13.06
N PRO A 350 28.11 10.69 13.53
CA PRO A 350 29.32 11.26 12.94
C PRO A 350 30.40 10.22 12.63
N HIS A 351 31.18 10.47 11.57
CA HIS A 351 32.26 9.61 11.06
C HIS A 351 31.88 8.20 10.56
N TYR A 352 30.70 7.65 10.90
CA TYR A 352 30.28 6.31 10.44
C TYR A 352 30.08 6.31 8.92
N LYS A 353 30.34 5.21 8.22
CA LYS A 353 30.20 5.13 6.75
C LYS A 353 28.73 5.11 6.33
N GLY A 354 27.92 4.27 6.98
CA GLY A 354 26.49 4.14 6.74
C GLY A 354 25.63 5.22 7.39
N GLN A 355 24.37 4.87 7.63
CA GLN A 355 23.35 5.67 8.30
C GLN A 355 22.25 4.77 8.86
N ILE A 356 21.38 5.31 9.71
CA ILE A 356 20.16 4.64 10.16
C ILE A 356 18.90 5.40 9.70
N GLY A 357 17.73 4.77 9.84
CA GLY A 357 16.46 5.47 9.67
C GLY A 357 15.28 4.76 10.31
N PHE A 358 14.21 5.54 10.56
CA PHE A 358 13.04 5.07 11.30
C PHE A 358 11.79 5.12 10.41
N ILE A 359 11.15 3.96 10.21
CA ILE A 359 9.89 3.84 9.46
C ILE A 359 8.75 3.80 10.48
N THR A 360 8.17 4.98 10.70
CA THR A 360 7.20 5.30 11.75
C THR A 360 5.76 4.94 11.36
N SER A 361 5.56 3.67 11.02
CA SER A 361 4.31 3.13 10.44
C SER A 361 3.07 3.33 11.31
N MET A 362 3.24 3.35 12.63
CA MET A 362 2.16 3.25 13.61
C MET A 362 2.03 4.52 14.45
N THR A 363 3.14 5.11 14.88
CA THR A 363 3.12 6.26 15.81
C THR A 363 3.05 7.61 15.11
N GLU A 364 3.78 7.80 14.01
CA GLU A 364 3.93 9.08 13.31
C GLU A 364 3.88 8.88 11.78
N HIS A 365 2.68 8.68 11.24
CA HIS A 365 2.50 8.18 9.87
C HIS A 365 2.93 9.15 8.75
N PHE A 366 3.57 8.60 7.71
CA PHE A 366 3.98 9.29 6.48
C PHE A 366 2.86 9.34 5.41
N CYS A 367 1.58 9.26 5.80
CA CYS A 367 0.49 9.11 4.83
C CYS A 367 0.31 10.34 3.91
N GLY A 368 0.58 11.55 4.42
CA GLY A 368 0.40 12.81 3.68
C GLY A 368 1.13 12.88 2.33
N THR A 369 2.31 12.25 2.21
CA THR A 369 3.15 12.30 1.01
C THR A 369 3.29 10.94 0.31
N CYS A 370 2.38 10.00 0.58
CA CYS A 370 2.49 8.60 0.15
C CYS A 370 2.24 8.37 -1.37
N ASN A 371 3.30 8.51 -2.17
CA ASN A 371 3.36 8.29 -3.62
C ASN A 371 3.29 6.81 -4.09
N ARG A 372 2.90 5.88 -3.21
CA ARG A 372 3.04 4.43 -3.45
C ARG A 372 1.77 3.73 -3.91
N LEU A 373 1.93 2.84 -4.89
CA LEU A 373 0.95 1.85 -5.36
C LEU A 373 1.52 0.42 -5.26
N ARG A 374 0.64 -0.59 -5.30
CA ARG A 374 1.02 -2.01 -5.27
C ARG A 374 0.25 -2.81 -6.31
N LEU A 375 0.98 -3.57 -7.13
CA LEU A 375 0.48 -4.66 -7.96
C LEU A 375 0.85 -5.98 -7.29
N THR A 376 -0.10 -6.88 -7.13
CA THR A 376 0.10 -8.16 -6.44
C THR A 376 0.51 -9.29 -7.38
N ALA A 377 0.90 -10.45 -6.83
CA ALA A 377 1.29 -11.61 -7.63
C ALA A 377 0.11 -12.21 -8.42
N ASP A 378 -1.10 -12.13 -7.87
CA ASP A 378 -2.36 -12.45 -8.55
C ASP A 378 -2.91 -11.32 -9.44
N GLY A 379 -2.15 -10.22 -9.57
CA GLY A 379 -2.43 -9.10 -10.48
C GLY A 379 -3.54 -8.14 -10.07
N ASN A 380 -3.85 -8.09 -8.78
CA ASN A 380 -4.68 -7.05 -8.19
C ASN A 380 -3.91 -5.74 -7.96
N LEU A 381 -4.56 -4.61 -8.22
CA LEU A 381 -4.11 -3.27 -7.82
C LEU A 381 -4.63 -2.93 -6.42
N LYS A 382 -3.71 -2.67 -5.49
CA LYS A 382 -3.97 -2.26 -4.10
C LYS A 382 -3.37 -0.88 -3.82
N VAL A 383 -4.22 0.14 -3.73
CA VAL A 383 -3.78 1.55 -3.62
C VAL A 383 -3.28 1.97 -2.23
N CYS A 384 -3.51 1.14 -1.21
CA CYS A 384 -3.00 1.33 0.15
C CYS A 384 -2.70 -0.02 0.80
N LEU A 385 -1.59 -0.13 1.57
CA LEU A 385 -1.19 -1.35 2.28
C LEU A 385 -2.30 -1.93 3.17
N PHE A 386 -3.08 -1.05 3.80
CA PHE A 386 -4.21 -1.39 4.68
C PHE A 386 -5.59 -1.11 4.04
N GLY A 387 -5.66 -0.97 2.71
CA GLY A 387 -6.94 -0.86 1.99
C GLY A 387 -7.47 -2.24 1.64
N ASN A 388 -8.70 -2.58 2.07
CA ASN A 388 -9.34 -3.86 1.76
C ASN A 388 -9.82 -3.97 0.30
N LYS A 389 -10.20 -2.86 -0.34
CA LYS A 389 -10.64 -2.84 -1.75
C LYS A 389 -9.45 -2.94 -2.71
N GLU A 390 -9.54 -3.90 -3.64
CA GLU A 390 -8.55 -4.24 -4.67
C GLU A 390 -9.26 -4.49 -6.01
N PHE A 391 -8.52 -4.42 -7.13
CA PHE A 391 -9.07 -4.54 -8.48
C PHE A 391 -8.17 -5.43 -9.35
N SER A 392 -8.70 -6.50 -9.95
CA SER A 392 -7.91 -7.44 -10.75
C SER A 392 -7.59 -6.89 -12.13
N LEU A 393 -6.35 -6.43 -12.34
CA LEU A 393 -5.86 -6.04 -13.65
C LEU A 393 -5.48 -7.26 -14.51
N ARG A 394 -5.09 -8.38 -13.87
CA ARG A 394 -4.90 -9.69 -14.53
C ARG A 394 -6.15 -10.10 -15.32
N ASP A 395 -7.30 -10.11 -14.65
CA ASP A 395 -8.52 -10.63 -15.26
C ASP A 395 -9.08 -9.67 -16.31
N ALA A 396 -8.89 -8.34 -16.12
CA ALA A 396 -9.19 -7.35 -17.15
C ALA A 396 -8.34 -7.58 -18.43
N ILE A 397 -7.02 -7.77 -18.31
CA ILE A 397 -6.15 -8.06 -19.46
C ILE A 397 -6.57 -9.37 -20.16
N ARG A 398 -6.87 -10.42 -19.40
CA ARG A 398 -7.27 -11.73 -19.94
C ARG A 398 -8.69 -11.75 -20.54
N ALA A 399 -9.52 -10.76 -20.19
CA ALA A 399 -10.79 -10.47 -20.85
C ALA A 399 -10.63 -9.52 -22.06
N ASN A 400 -9.40 -9.26 -22.52
CA ASN A 400 -9.08 -8.34 -23.62
C ASN A 400 -9.56 -6.89 -23.40
N CYS A 401 -9.61 -6.44 -22.14
CA CYS A 401 -9.92 -5.05 -21.78
C CYS A 401 -8.94 -4.07 -22.45
N SER A 402 -9.45 -2.97 -23.02
CA SER A 402 -8.62 -2.05 -23.79
C SER A 402 -7.58 -1.34 -22.91
N ARG A 403 -6.51 -0.85 -23.55
CA ARG A 403 -5.46 -0.08 -22.88
C ARG A 403 -6.02 1.15 -22.14
N ASP A 404 -7.00 1.84 -22.72
CA ASP A 404 -7.53 3.09 -22.17
C ASP A 404 -8.60 2.83 -21.10
N ASP A 405 -9.33 1.71 -21.19
CA ASP A 405 -10.16 1.19 -20.09
C ASP A 405 -9.30 0.78 -18.89
N LEU A 406 -8.16 0.12 -19.11
CA LEU A 406 -7.21 -0.23 -18.05
C LEU A 406 -6.65 1.04 -17.37
N VAL A 407 -6.26 2.07 -18.13
CA VAL A 407 -5.83 3.37 -17.58
C VAL A 407 -6.97 4.04 -16.79
N THR A 408 -8.19 3.99 -17.31
CA THR A 408 -9.39 4.55 -16.64
C THR A 408 -9.71 3.81 -15.33
N LEU A 409 -9.62 2.47 -15.32
CA LEU A 409 -9.80 1.63 -14.14
C LEU A 409 -8.73 1.89 -13.09
N ILE A 410 -7.46 2.01 -13.49
CA ILE A 410 -6.34 2.39 -12.61
C ILE A 410 -6.61 3.77 -12.00
N GLY A 411 -7.00 4.76 -12.80
CA GLY A 411 -7.32 6.11 -12.32
C GLY A 411 -8.53 6.14 -11.37
N ALA A 412 -9.57 5.36 -11.67
CA ALA A 412 -10.74 5.18 -10.80
C ALA A 412 -10.40 4.50 -9.48
N ALA A 413 -9.41 3.60 -9.44
CA ALA A 413 -8.89 2.99 -8.21
C ALA A 413 -8.02 3.99 -7.41
N VAL A 414 -7.11 4.72 -8.06
CA VAL A 414 -6.26 5.75 -7.44
C VAL A 414 -7.10 6.84 -6.77
N LYS A 415 -8.14 7.34 -7.46
CA LYS A 415 -9.10 8.33 -6.94
C LYS A 415 -9.95 7.84 -5.75
N ARG A 416 -9.85 6.56 -5.33
CA ARG A 416 -10.46 5.99 -4.11
C ARG A 416 -9.49 5.89 -2.92
N LYS A 417 -8.22 6.25 -3.08
CA LYS A 417 -7.20 6.17 -2.02
C LYS A 417 -7.46 7.19 -0.90
N LYS A 418 -7.74 6.70 0.31
CA LYS A 418 -7.97 7.52 1.51
C LYS A 418 -6.75 8.38 1.88
N LYS A 419 -6.98 9.51 2.57
CA LYS A 419 -5.94 10.42 3.10
C LYS A 419 -4.89 9.67 3.92
N GLN A 420 -5.33 8.78 4.82
CA GLN A 420 -4.47 7.91 5.63
C GLN A 420 -5.13 6.54 5.86
N HIS A 421 -4.38 5.60 6.44
CA HIS A 421 -4.94 4.35 6.96
C HIS A 421 -5.72 4.59 8.26
N ALA A 422 -6.42 3.57 8.76
CA ALA A 422 -7.06 3.65 10.08
C ALA A 422 -6.01 3.73 11.20
N GLY A 423 -6.43 4.13 12.40
CA GLY A 423 -5.58 4.08 13.60
C GLY A 423 -5.27 2.65 14.02
N MET A 424 -4.19 2.48 14.81
CA MET A 424 -3.62 1.17 15.19
C MET A 424 -4.66 0.14 15.67
N LEU A 425 -5.53 0.52 16.60
CA LEU A 425 -6.54 -0.37 17.20
C LEU A 425 -7.63 -0.81 16.20
N ASN A 426 -7.88 -0.02 15.16
CA ASN A 426 -8.83 -0.36 14.12
C ASN A 426 -8.15 -1.24 13.05
N LEU A 427 -6.85 -1.07 12.81
CA LEU A 427 -6.09 -1.88 11.84
C LEU A 427 -5.95 -3.36 12.28
N SER A 428 -5.88 -3.64 13.58
CA SER A 428 -5.87 -5.02 14.09
C SER A 428 -7.24 -5.72 13.99
N GLN A 429 -8.33 -4.95 13.90
CA GLN A 429 -9.70 -5.45 13.75
C GLN A 429 -10.16 -5.54 12.30
N MET A 430 -9.52 -4.82 11.38
CA MET A 430 -9.85 -4.84 9.95
C MET A 430 -9.38 -6.14 9.28
N GLU A 431 -10.30 -6.81 8.57
CA GLU A 431 -9.90 -7.85 7.63
C GLU A 431 -9.01 -7.29 6.52
N ASN A 432 -7.85 -7.89 6.35
CA ASN A 432 -6.90 -7.61 5.29
C ASN A 432 -6.17 -8.90 4.92
N ARG A 433 -5.45 -8.89 3.80
CA ARG A 433 -4.66 -10.03 3.37
C ARG A 433 -3.40 -10.18 4.27
N PRO A 434 -2.96 -11.41 4.65
CA PRO A 434 -1.74 -11.63 5.43
C PRO A 434 -0.50 -11.00 4.77
N MET A 435 0.54 -10.63 5.54
CA MET A 435 1.69 -9.88 5.00
C MET A 435 2.35 -10.55 3.77
N ILE A 436 2.50 -11.87 3.79
CA ILE A 436 3.04 -12.66 2.67
C ILE A 436 2.09 -12.77 1.46
N LEU A 437 0.78 -12.68 1.70
CA LEU A 437 -0.30 -12.82 0.73
C LEU A 437 -1.04 -11.51 0.46
N ILE A 438 -0.38 -10.35 0.56
CA ILE A 438 -0.94 -9.08 0.06
C ILE A 438 -1.00 -9.17 -1.47
N GLY A 439 -2.01 -9.91 -1.94
CA GLY A 439 -2.02 -10.68 -3.17
C GLY A 439 -2.86 -11.98 -3.24
N THR A 440 -3.77 -12.29 -2.31
CA THR A 440 -4.80 -13.35 -2.50
C THR A 440 -6.16 -13.02 -1.87
N LEU A 441 -7.27 -13.37 -2.53
CA LEU A 441 -8.61 -13.46 -1.93
C LEU A 441 -9.10 -14.91 -2.04
N ASN A 442 -9.86 -15.39 -1.04
CA ASN A 442 -10.70 -16.57 -1.24
C ASN A 442 -11.80 -16.24 -2.26
N LYS A 443 -12.18 -17.22 -3.08
CA LYS A 443 -13.14 -17.02 -4.18
C LYS A 443 -14.49 -16.52 -3.67
N THR A 444 -14.91 -15.35 -4.14
CA THR A 444 -16.30 -15.11 -4.51
C THR A 444 -16.36 -15.05 -6.05
N HIS A 445 -17.34 -15.71 -6.65
CA HIS A 445 -17.51 -15.66 -8.11
C HIS A 445 -18.10 -14.30 -8.51
N TYR A 446 -17.38 -13.57 -9.36
CA TYR A 446 -18.02 -12.55 -10.20
C TYR A 446 -18.61 -13.26 -11.44
N PRO A 447 -19.92 -13.13 -11.72
CA PRO A 447 -20.49 -13.65 -12.96
C PRO A 447 -20.04 -12.77 -14.14
N THR A 448 -19.17 -13.30 -15.00
CA THR A 448 -18.75 -12.65 -16.24
C THR A 448 -19.80 -12.81 -17.32
N ASN A 449 -20.84 -11.97 -17.30
CA ASN A 449 -21.74 -11.78 -18.44
C ASN A 449 -21.53 -10.38 -19.03
N THR A 450 -20.71 -10.31 -20.07
CA THR A 450 -20.57 -9.14 -20.95
C THR A 450 -20.74 -9.60 -22.39
N SER A 451 -21.85 -10.28 -22.65
CA SER A 451 -22.32 -10.57 -24.00
C SER A 451 -22.75 -9.27 -24.67
N LEU A 452 -21.88 -8.72 -25.52
CA LEU A 452 -22.26 -7.70 -26.48
C LEU A 452 -23.41 -8.24 -27.34
N LEU A 453 -24.53 -7.50 -27.37
CA LEU A 453 -25.65 -7.81 -28.25
C LEU A 453 -25.28 -7.42 -29.68
N ILE A 454 -24.82 -8.41 -30.45
CA ILE A 454 -25.04 -8.43 -31.90
C ILE A 454 -26.44 -9.04 -32.11
N SER A 455 -27.16 -8.55 -33.11
CA SER A 455 -28.52 -9.01 -33.41
C SER A 455 -28.54 -10.46 -33.90
N ASP A 456 -29.59 -11.21 -33.57
CA ASP A 456 -30.69 -11.42 -34.52
C ASP A 456 -31.89 -12.11 -33.85
N SER A 457 -33.01 -12.13 -34.55
CA SER A 457 -34.29 -12.69 -34.11
C SER A 457 -34.37 -14.20 -34.33
N ILE A 458 -35.11 -14.91 -33.46
CA ILE A 458 -35.87 -16.12 -33.80
C ILE A 458 -36.84 -16.47 -32.65
N ASN A 459 -38.05 -16.91 -33.00
CA ASN A 459 -39.04 -17.45 -32.06
C ASN A 459 -38.76 -18.93 -31.76
N THR A 460 -39.23 -19.45 -30.62
CA THR A 460 -40.25 -20.54 -30.52
C THR A 460 -40.44 -20.97 -29.06
N SER A 461 -41.60 -21.57 -28.76
CA SER A 461 -42.07 -22.00 -27.43
C SER A 461 -41.79 -23.49 -27.15
N MET A 462 -42.58 -24.10 -26.24
CA MET A 462 -42.76 -25.55 -26.04
C MET A 462 -41.64 -26.35 -25.34
N ILE A 463 -41.79 -26.61 -24.03
CA ILE A 463 -42.41 -27.84 -23.50
C ILE A 463 -42.34 -27.89 -21.96
N ALA A 464 -43.37 -28.46 -21.34
CA ALA A 464 -43.36 -28.95 -19.96
C ALA A 464 -43.91 -30.38 -19.95
N HIS A 465 -43.57 -31.22 -18.97
CA HIS A 465 -44.50 -32.15 -18.29
C HIS A 465 -43.79 -33.07 -17.27
N LEU A 466 -44.60 -33.64 -16.36
CA LEU A 466 -44.34 -34.82 -15.50
C LEU A 466 -43.36 -34.62 -14.31
N SER A 467 -43.56 -35.26 -13.14
CA SER A 467 -44.61 -36.22 -12.74
C SER A 467 -45.06 -36.07 -11.27
N LEU A 468 -46.39 -36.17 -11.10
CA LEU A 468 -47.10 -36.54 -9.86
C LEU A 468 -47.06 -38.08 -9.72
N LEU A 469 -47.22 -38.78 -8.59
CA LEU A 469 -47.54 -38.55 -7.15
C LEU A 469 -47.25 -39.92 -6.42
N ARG A 470 -47.39 -40.23 -5.12
CA ARG A 470 -47.75 -39.61 -3.81
C ARG A 470 -47.40 -40.61 -2.69
N SER A 471 -47.02 -40.17 -1.48
CA SER A 471 -47.34 -40.94 -0.25
C SER A 471 -47.83 -40.04 0.90
N LYS A 472 -48.78 -40.58 1.67
CA LYS A 472 -49.56 -39.99 2.79
C LYS A 472 -49.28 -40.87 4.03
N GLN A 473 -49.55 -40.54 5.30
CA GLN A 473 -50.05 -39.33 5.97
C GLN A 473 -49.67 -39.40 7.47
N PHE A 474 -50.03 -38.31 8.19
CA PHE A 474 -50.30 -38.16 9.63
C PHE A 474 -49.20 -37.51 10.50
N SER A 475 -49.50 -36.57 11.39
CA SER A 475 -50.54 -35.52 11.43
C SER A 475 -50.30 -34.59 12.63
N LYS A 476 -50.31 -33.27 12.44
CA LYS A 476 -50.62 -32.30 13.51
C LYS A 476 -51.16 -31.00 12.90
N PHE A 477 -52.15 -30.39 13.56
CA PHE A 477 -52.84 -29.19 13.08
C PHE A 477 -52.00 -27.93 13.32
N TYR A 478 -51.91 -27.09 12.30
CA TYR A 478 -51.69 -25.64 12.43
C TYR A 478 -52.49 -24.90 11.34
N CYS A 479 -52.80 -23.63 11.60
CA CYS A 479 -53.83 -22.88 10.86
C CYS A 479 -53.49 -22.59 9.39
N THR A 480 -54.53 -22.34 8.60
CA THR A 480 -54.48 -22.14 7.14
C THR A 480 -54.05 -20.73 6.73
N ASN A 481 -53.39 -20.65 5.56
CA ASN A 481 -53.15 -19.46 4.72
C ASN A 481 -52.48 -18.25 5.40
N SER A 482 -51.22 -17.98 5.07
CA SER A 482 -50.92 -17.38 3.76
C SER A 482 -49.62 -17.89 3.12
N LYS A 483 -49.55 -17.85 1.78
CA LYS A 483 -48.29 -18.04 1.04
C LYS A 483 -47.50 -16.73 0.99
N GLN A 484 -46.78 -16.42 2.06
CA GLN A 484 -45.72 -15.40 2.05
C GLN A 484 -44.38 -16.06 2.37
N GLY A 485 -43.54 -16.23 1.35
CA GLY A 485 -42.12 -16.55 1.56
C GLY A 485 -41.42 -15.34 2.19
N LEU A 486 -40.44 -15.59 3.05
CA LEU A 486 -39.62 -14.53 3.64
C LEU A 486 -38.80 -13.88 2.52
N THR A 487 -38.95 -12.58 2.31
CA THR A 487 -38.31 -11.88 1.17
C THR A 487 -36.79 -11.92 1.19
N HIS A 488 -36.20 -12.16 2.36
CA HIS A 488 -34.76 -12.22 2.59
C HIS A 488 -34.19 -13.64 2.66
N VAL A 489 -34.90 -14.67 2.16
CA VAL A 489 -34.32 -16.01 1.99
C VAL A 489 -34.42 -16.49 0.55
N ASP A 490 -33.42 -17.26 0.10
CA ASP A 490 -33.49 -18.01 -1.15
C ASP A 490 -34.30 -19.31 -0.98
N ASN A 491 -34.41 -20.10 -2.06
CA ASN A 491 -35.15 -21.37 -2.06
C ASN A 491 -34.53 -22.45 -1.15
N ASP A 492 -33.26 -22.29 -0.71
CA ASP A 492 -32.59 -23.15 0.26
C ASP A 492 -32.77 -22.64 1.70
N GLY A 493 -33.46 -21.52 1.90
CA GLY A 493 -33.64 -20.86 3.20
C GLY A 493 -32.46 -20.00 3.67
N LYS A 494 -31.46 -19.74 2.81
CA LYS A 494 -30.28 -18.94 3.16
C LYS A 494 -30.56 -17.45 3.01
N ALA A 495 -29.97 -16.65 3.89
CA ALA A 495 -30.15 -15.20 3.92
C ALA A 495 -29.65 -14.54 2.60
N SER A 496 -30.54 -13.86 1.90
CA SER A 496 -30.31 -13.29 0.56
C SER A 496 -30.77 -11.84 0.46
N MET A 497 -30.18 -11.09 -0.48
CA MET A 497 -30.54 -9.68 -0.72
C MET A 497 -31.79 -9.61 -1.60
N VAL A 498 -32.81 -8.88 -1.12
CA VAL A 498 -34.00 -8.54 -1.91
C VAL A 498 -33.58 -7.69 -3.09
N ASP A 499 -33.82 -8.13 -4.32
CA ASP A 499 -33.70 -7.25 -5.47
C ASP A 499 -34.81 -6.18 -5.44
N VAL A 500 -34.45 -4.95 -5.79
CA VAL A 500 -35.33 -3.78 -5.88
C VAL A 500 -35.30 -3.13 -7.26
N SER A 501 -34.57 -3.71 -8.23
CA SER A 501 -34.40 -3.19 -9.60
C SER A 501 -35.72 -2.85 -10.30
N HIS A 502 -36.76 -3.65 -10.07
CA HIS A 502 -38.10 -3.53 -10.64
C HIS A 502 -38.97 -2.46 -9.99
N LYS A 503 -38.56 -1.84 -8.87
CA LYS A 503 -39.40 -0.90 -8.11
C LYS A 503 -39.23 0.54 -8.61
N PRO A 504 -40.29 1.34 -8.67
CA PRO A 504 -40.18 2.74 -9.08
C PRO A 504 -39.34 3.54 -8.09
N ILE A 505 -38.50 4.43 -8.63
CA ILE A 505 -37.82 5.46 -7.85
C ILE A 505 -38.87 6.48 -7.39
N THR A 506 -38.98 6.69 -6.07
CA THR A 506 -39.83 7.75 -5.50
C THR A 506 -39.07 8.49 -4.41
N VAL A 507 -39.57 9.65 -3.99
CA VAL A 507 -39.18 10.21 -2.69
C VAL A 507 -39.59 9.22 -1.59
N ARG A 508 -38.71 9.02 -0.62
CA ARG A 508 -38.93 8.20 0.58
C ARG A 508 -38.51 8.99 1.80
N GLU A 509 -39.27 8.89 2.89
CA GLU A 509 -38.95 9.54 4.16
C GLU A 509 -39.25 8.60 5.33
N ALA A 510 -38.45 8.70 6.40
CA ALA A 510 -38.63 7.98 7.65
C ALA A 510 -38.32 8.88 8.84
N GLU A 511 -39.09 8.74 9.92
CA GLU A 511 -38.81 9.33 11.23
C GLU A 511 -38.73 8.23 12.28
N ALA A 512 -37.75 8.35 13.18
CA ALA A 512 -37.56 7.43 14.30
C ALA A 512 -37.20 8.22 15.57
N THR A 513 -37.48 7.62 16.72
CA THR A 513 -37.15 8.17 18.05
C THR A 513 -36.36 7.17 18.89
N ALA A 514 -35.65 7.68 19.89
CA ALA A 514 -35.15 6.91 21.03
C ALA A 514 -35.17 7.78 22.29
N ASN A 515 -35.30 7.14 23.45
CA ASN A 515 -35.25 7.79 24.76
C ASN A 515 -33.99 7.34 25.50
N VAL A 516 -33.31 8.25 26.21
CA VAL A 516 -32.20 7.92 27.10
C VAL A 516 -32.43 8.53 28.47
N HIS A 517 -32.88 7.71 29.41
CA HIS A 517 -33.06 8.09 30.81
C HIS A 517 -31.70 8.17 31.50
N VAL A 518 -31.47 9.26 32.23
CA VAL A 518 -30.24 9.54 32.96
C VAL A 518 -30.54 9.90 34.42
N THR A 519 -29.52 9.91 35.28
CA THR A 519 -29.70 10.43 36.66
C THR A 519 -29.75 11.96 36.69
N PRO A 520 -30.36 12.59 37.72
CA PRO A 520 -30.41 14.05 37.84
C PRO A 520 -29.03 14.72 37.72
N LYS A 521 -28.02 14.12 38.37
CA LYS A 521 -26.61 14.55 38.27
C LYS A 521 -26.06 14.56 36.84
N ILE A 522 -26.49 13.65 35.97
CA ILE A 522 -26.10 13.68 34.55
C ILE A 522 -26.88 14.77 33.81
N ALA A 523 -28.19 14.92 34.06
CA ALA A 523 -28.99 15.98 33.46
C ALA A 523 -28.40 17.37 33.78
N ASP A 524 -28.02 17.63 35.04
CA ASP A 524 -27.36 18.88 35.46
C ASP A 524 -26.00 19.11 34.78
N LEU A 525 -25.18 18.06 34.65
CA LEU A 525 -23.87 18.16 34.00
C LEU A 525 -23.98 18.35 32.47
N ILE A 526 -25.05 17.88 31.83
CA ILE A 526 -25.37 18.18 30.42
C ILE A 526 -25.91 19.60 30.30
N ARG A 527 -26.90 19.98 31.12
CA ARG A 527 -27.53 21.31 31.16
C ARG A 527 -26.51 22.43 31.37
N SER A 528 -25.48 22.18 32.18
CA SER A 528 -24.37 23.11 32.43
C SER A 528 -23.13 22.87 31.55
N ASN A 529 -23.17 21.91 30.62
CA ASN A 529 -22.07 21.51 29.72
C ASN A 529 -20.73 21.18 30.43
N ASN A 530 -20.80 20.65 31.65
CA ASN A 530 -19.66 20.37 32.54
C ASN A 530 -19.20 18.89 32.55
N LEU A 531 -19.60 18.10 31.55
CA LEU A 531 -19.08 16.73 31.42
C LEU A 531 -17.65 16.72 30.89
N LYS A 532 -16.80 15.87 31.49
CA LYS A 532 -15.37 15.72 31.13
C LYS A 532 -15.09 15.34 29.67
N LYS A 533 -16.10 14.87 28.93
CA LYS A 533 -16.02 14.53 27.50
C LYS A 533 -16.55 15.64 26.57
N GLY A 534 -17.06 16.75 27.12
CA GLY A 534 -17.68 17.85 26.36
C GLY A 534 -19.17 17.64 26.09
N ASP A 535 -19.69 18.44 25.15
CA ASP A 535 -21.12 18.52 24.78
C ASP A 535 -21.66 17.17 24.29
N VAL A 536 -22.60 16.61 25.06
CA VAL A 536 -23.23 15.32 24.77
C VAL A 536 -24.25 15.41 23.64
N LEU A 537 -25.01 16.51 23.56
CA LEU A 537 -26.13 16.64 22.63
C LEU A 537 -25.61 16.83 21.20
N SER A 538 -24.65 17.74 21.01
CA SER A 538 -23.99 17.95 19.71
C SER A 538 -23.22 16.71 19.25
N VAL A 539 -22.51 16.02 20.16
CA VAL A 539 -21.76 14.80 19.80
C VAL A 539 -22.71 13.64 19.45
N ALA A 540 -23.82 13.46 20.18
CA ALA A 540 -24.84 12.47 19.85
C ALA A 540 -25.55 12.76 18.52
N GLN A 541 -25.89 14.02 18.24
CA GLN A 541 -26.43 14.48 16.96
C GLN A 541 -25.50 14.15 15.80
N LEU A 542 -24.22 14.53 15.90
CA LEU A 542 -23.21 14.23 14.88
C LEU A 542 -23.00 12.72 14.68
N ALA A 543 -23.00 11.95 15.77
CA ALA A 543 -22.90 10.49 15.71
C ALA A 543 -24.09 9.86 14.96
N GLY A 544 -25.33 10.28 15.24
CA GLY A 544 -26.53 9.82 14.52
C GLY A 544 -26.51 10.17 13.03
N ILE A 545 -26.10 11.40 12.68
CA ILE A 545 -25.96 11.85 11.28
C ILE A 545 -24.90 11.02 10.52
N LEU A 546 -23.81 10.63 11.19
CA LEU A 546 -22.76 9.76 10.63
C LEU A 546 -23.18 8.29 10.56
N ALA A 547 -24.07 7.84 11.45
CA ALA A 547 -24.57 6.48 11.52
C ALA A 547 -25.58 6.18 10.39
N ALA A 548 -26.55 7.09 10.16
CA ALA A 548 -27.50 6.97 9.04
C ALA A 548 -26.77 6.74 7.70
N LYS A 549 -25.71 7.52 7.45
CA LYS A 549 -24.87 7.47 6.24
C LYS A 549 -23.98 6.21 6.14
N LYS A 550 -24.12 5.25 7.06
CA LYS A 550 -23.36 4.00 7.15
C LYS A 550 -24.24 2.78 7.44
N THR A 551 -25.57 2.90 7.35
CA THR A 551 -26.50 1.80 7.72
C THR A 551 -26.18 0.48 7.01
N SER A 552 -25.81 0.52 5.73
CA SER A 552 -25.37 -0.67 4.97
C SER A 552 -23.92 -1.13 5.21
N ASP A 553 -23.08 -0.34 5.89
CA ASP A 553 -21.80 -0.80 6.46
C ASP A 553 -22.04 -1.55 7.81
N LEU A 554 -23.20 -1.35 8.45
CA LEU A 554 -23.49 -1.81 9.81
C LEU A 554 -24.52 -2.94 9.90
N ILE A 555 -25.54 -2.94 9.03
CA ILE A 555 -26.65 -3.90 9.04
C ILE A 555 -26.60 -4.74 7.74
N PRO A 556 -26.36 -6.06 7.83
CA PRO A 556 -26.36 -6.94 6.67
C PRO A 556 -27.68 -6.88 5.88
N LEU A 557 -27.58 -7.03 4.56
CA LEU A 557 -28.71 -7.00 3.61
C LEU A 557 -29.47 -5.66 3.50
N CYS A 558 -29.07 -4.62 4.24
CA CYS A 558 -29.51 -3.25 3.94
C CYS A 558 -28.89 -2.77 2.61
N HIS A 559 -29.67 -2.01 1.84
CA HIS A 559 -29.20 -1.41 0.60
C HIS A 559 -28.31 -0.20 0.88
N ASN A 560 -27.38 0.11 -0.03
CA ASN A 560 -26.61 1.36 0.05
C ASN A 560 -27.43 2.52 -0.54
N ILE A 561 -28.21 3.19 0.31
CA ILE A 561 -29.15 4.24 -0.10
C ILE A 561 -28.46 5.61 -0.17
N GLY A 562 -28.64 6.32 -1.29
CA GLY A 562 -28.25 7.72 -1.45
C GLY A 562 -29.15 8.66 -0.64
N ILE A 563 -28.85 8.84 0.65
CA ILE A 563 -29.55 9.78 1.52
C ILE A 563 -29.47 11.21 0.95
N THR A 564 -30.63 11.82 0.70
CA THR A 564 -30.76 13.21 0.23
C THR A 564 -30.71 14.20 1.40
N SER A 565 -31.32 13.86 2.54
CA SER A 565 -31.16 14.61 3.78
C SER A 565 -31.29 13.71 5.02
N VAL A 566 -30.58 14.08 6.08
CA VAL A 566 -30.73 13.49 7.41
C VAL A 566 -30.63 14.62 8.44
N ASN A 567 -31.65 14.72 9.29
CA ASN A 567 -31.63 15.51 10.52
C ASN A 567 -31.67 14.54 11.71
N VAL A 568 -30.95 14.89 12.78
CA VAL A 568 -31.01 14.24 14.09
C VAL A 568 -31.11 15.34 15.12
N GLU A 569 -32.02 15.21 16.08
CA GLU A 569 -32.28 16.15 17.16
C GLU A 569 -32.03 15.44 18.49
N ALA A 570 -31.35 16.12 19.41
CA ALA A 570 -31.05 15.60 20.75
C ALA A 570 -31.41 16.68 21.78
N ILE A 571 -32.47 16.44 22.55
CA ILE A 571 -33.07 17.44 23.45
C ILE A 571 -33.07 16.87 24.88
N LEU A 572 -32.48 17.61 25.82
CA LEU A 572 -32.57 17.29 27.25
C LEU A 572 -33.89 17.82 27.83
N ASP A 573 -34.76 16.89 28.21
CA ASP A 573 -35.87 17.12 29.13
C ASP A 573 -35.29 17.05 30.55
N SER A 574 -35.08 18.23 31.15
CA SER A 574 -34.39 18.33 32.44
C SER A 574 -35.26 17.81 33.59
N ASP A 575 -36.55 18.10 33.56
CA ASP A 575 -37.50 17.79 34.65
C ASP A 575 -37.77 16.29 34.73
N ASN A 576 -37.79 15.59 33.59
CA ASN A 576 -37.94 14.14 33.51
C ASN A 576 -36.60 13.38 33.47
N HIS A 577 -35.47 14.09 33.57
CA HIS A 577 -34.10 13.53 33.49
C HIS A 577 -33.89 12.63 32.26
N LEU A 578 -34.38 13.08 31.11
CA LEU A 578 -34.55 12.27 29.90
C LEU A 578 -34.00 13.00 28.68
N ILE A 579 -33.19 12.31 27.87
CA ILE A 579 -32.73 12.84 26.58
C ILE A 579 -33.59 12.21 25.48
N LYS A 580 -34.38 13.07 24.82
CA LYS A 580 -35.25 12.71 23.70
C LYS A 580 -34.45 12.83 22.41
N LEU A 581 -34.28 11.73 21.71
CA LEU A 581 -33.59 11.65 20.42
C LEU A 581 -34.61 11.45 19.32
N LYS A 582 -34.54 12.26 18.26
CA LYS A 582 -35.34 12.11 17.05
C LYS A 582 -34.43 12.10 15.82
N SER A 583 -34.82 11.36 14.79
CA SER A 583 -34.23 11.49 13.46
C SER A 583 -35.31 11.63 12.39
N LYS A 584 -34.94 12.26 11.28
CA LYS A 584 -35.72 12.36 10.04
C LYS A 584 -34.77 12.17 8.86
N VAL A 585 -34.97 11.10 8.08
CA VAL A 585 -34.14 10.74 6.93
C VAL A 585 -34.99 10.73 5.67
N ARG A 586 -34.46 11.29 4.57
CA ARG A 586 -35.10 11.32 3.25
C ARG A 586 -34.14 10.87 2.15
N CYS A 587 -34.64 10.13 1.17
CA CYS A 587 -33.94 9.85 -0.08
C CYS A 587 -34.88 9.99 -1.29
N CYS A 588 -34.31 9.88 -2.49
CA CYS A 588 -35.03 9.50 -3.70
C CYS A 588 -34.52 8.11 -4.14
N GLY A 589 -35.36 7.09 -4.19
CA GLY A 589 -34.91 5.71 -4.40
C GLY A 589 -36.01 4.65 -4.49
N GLN A 590 -35.57 3.42 -4.76
CA GLN A 590 -36.43 2.24 -5.00
C GLN A 590 -36.87 1.53 -3.69
N THR A 591 -36.18 1.80 -2.59
CA THR A 591 -36.45 1.25 -1.25
C THR A 591 -36.49 2.36 -0.19
N GLY A 592 -37.20 2.12 0.91
CA GLY A 592 -37.37 3.06 2.02
C GLY A 592 -36.12 3.19 2.91
N VAL A 593 -36.15 4.21 3.79
CA VAL A 593 -35.03 4.65 4.67
C VAL A 593 -35.31 4.44 6.17
N GLU A 594 -36.18 3.49 6.49
CA GLU A 594 -36.52 3.14 7.89
C GLU A 594 -35.29 2.75 8.71
N MET A 595 -34.38 1.98 8.12
CA MET A 595 -33.20 1.48 8.80
C MET A 595 -32.18 2.59 9.08
N GLU A 596 -32.07 3.57 8.18
CA GLU A 596 -31.22 4.75 8.33
C GLU A 596 -31.69 5.62 9.49
N ALA A 597 -33.00 5.82 9.64
CA ALA A 597 -33.58 6.56 10.76
C ALA A 597 -33.39 5.82 12.10
N LEU A 598 -33.69 4.51 12.14
CA LEU A 598 -33.48 3.67 13.33
C LEU A 598 -32.00 3.61 13.75
N THR A 599 -31.09 3.47 12.78
CA THR A 599 -29.63 3.46 13.01
C THR A 599 -29.14 4.80 13.56
N ALA A 600 -29.68 5.92 13.06
CA ALA A 600 -29.34 7.26 13.54
C ALA A 600 -29.63 7.42 15.05
N VAL A 601 -30.86 7.12 15.49
CA VAL A 601 -31.23 7.28 16.91
C VAL A 601 -30.56 6.23 17.80
N THR A 602 -30.34 5.02 17.32
CA THR A 602 -29.63 3.96 18.08
C THR A 602 -28.18 4.35 18.39
N ILE A 603 -27.43 4.83 17.38
CA ILE A 603 -26.04 5.25 17.60
C ILE A 603 -25.95 6.57 18.37
N ALA A 604 -26.90 7.49 18.19
CA ALA A 604 -27.00 8.67 19.05
C ALA A 604 -27.22 8.28 20.53
N ALA A 605 -28.10 7.33 20.82
CA ALA A 605 -28.37 6.85 22.17
C ALA A 605 -27.15 6.16 22.82
N LEU A 606 -26.46 5.30 22.08
CA LEU A 606 -25.20 4.69 22.53
C LEU A 606 -24.09 5.72 22.74
N THR A 607 -24.09 6.81 21.98
CA THR A 607 -23.16 7.93 22.15
C THR A 607 -23.44 8.70 23.44
N VAL A 608 -24.71 9.01 23.74
CA VAL A 608 -25.12 9.56 25.04
C VAL A 608 -24.66 8.66 26.18
N TYR A 609 -24.86 7.34 26.07
CA TYR A 609 -24.41 6.37 27.08
C TYR A 609 -22.89 6.43 27.27
N ASP A 610 -22.08 6.36 26.21
CA ASP A 610 -20.63 6.41 26.35
C ASP A 610 -20.13 7.73 26.94
N MET A 611 -20.73 8.86 26.54
CA MET A 611 -20.38 10.19 27.06
C MET A 611 -20.63 10.31 28.56
N CYS A 612 -21.70 9.66 29.07
CA CYS A 612 -22.16 9.82 30.45
C CYS A 612 -21.74 8.71 31.43
N LYS A 613 -21.38 7.49 30.95
CA LYS A 613 -21.10 6.32 31.82
C LYS A 613 -20.00 6.52 32.87
N SER A 614 -19.09 7.48 32.66
CA SER A 614 -18.06 7.85 33.64
C SER A 614 -18.58 8.63 34.85
N VAL A 615 -19.87 9.00 34.87
CA VAL A 615 -20.54 9.62 36.03
C VAL A 615 -21.34 8.58 36.80
N THR A 616 -22.08 7.71 36.11
CA THR A 616 -22.74 6.52 36.64
C THR A 616 -23.17 5.58 35.50
N HIS A 617 -23.32 4.29 35.79
CA HIS A 617 -23.84 3.29 34.87
C HIS A 617 -25.37 3.22 34.84
N ASN A 618 -26.05 3.96 35.73
CA ASN A 618 -27.52 4.06 35.80
C ASN A 618 -28.05 4.95 34.67
N ILE A 619 -28.01 4.42 33.45
CA ILE A 619 -28.49 5.03 32.21
C ILE A 619 -29.28 3.95 31.47
N VAL A 620 -30.48 4.27 30.99
CA VAL A 620 -31.35 3.31 30.27
C VAL A 620 -31.71 3.88 28.90
N ILE A 621 -31.50 3.08 27.86
CA ILE A 621 -31.96 3.40 26.50
C ILE A 621 -33.28 2.65 26.26
N SER A 622 -34.31 3.39 25.84
CA SER A 622 -35.68 2.92 25.65
C SER A 622 -36.28 3.47 24.34
N ASP A 623 -37.46 2.97 23.95
CA ASP A 623 -38.31 3.52 22.89
C ASP A 623 -37.64 3.76 21.53
N ILE A 624 -36.64 2.93 21.17
CA ILE A 624 -36.05 2.90 19.83
C ILE A 624 -37.13 2.39 18.85
N ARG A 625 -37.82 3.29 18.16
CA ARG A 625 -38.94 2.95 17.28
C ARG A 625 -39.08 3.89 16.08
N LEU A 626 -39.64 3.36 15.00
CA LEU A 626 -40.04 4.14 13.84
C LEU A 626 -41.38 4.85 14.15
N THR A 627 -41.42 6.17 14.07
CA THR A 627 -42.62 6.97 14.35
C THR A 627 -43.38 7.37 13.08
N ALA A 628 -42.70 7.48 11.94
CA ALA A 628 -43.37 7.67 10.65
C ALA A 628 -42.53 7.15 9.47
N LYS A 629 -43.19 6.89 8.34
CA LYS A 629 -42.55 6.78 7.02
C LYS A 629 -43.53 7.13 5.89
N SER A 630 -43.00 7.54 4.75
CA SER A 630 -43.78 7.80 3.54
C SER A 630 -43.03 7.43 2.25
N GLY A 631 -43.80 7.14 1.20
CA GLY A 631 -43.30 6.80 -0.13
C GLY A 631 -43.17 5.29 -0.38
N GLY A 632 -43.80 4.82 -1.45
CA GLY A 632 -43.79 3.43 -1.91
C GLY A 632 -45.14 2.73 -1.88
N GLU A 633 -45.17 1.50 -2.40
CA GLU A 633 -46.36 0.66 -2.63
C GLU A 633 -47.25 0.42 -1.39
N ARG A 634 -46.67 0.47 -0.18
CA ARG A 634 -47.40 0.24 1.09
C ARG A 634 -47.90 1.53 1.77
N GLY A 635 -47.87 2.66 1.05
CA GLY A 635 -48.39 3.94 1.54
C GLY A 635 -47.57 4.58 2.66
N SER A 636 -48.16 5.60 3.31
CA SER A 636 -47.59 6.25 4.49
C SER A 636 -48.01 5.55 5.78
N PHE A 637 -47.03 5.26 6.64
CA PHE A 637 -47.26 4.76 8.00
C PHE A 637 -46.93 5.87 9.01
N LYS A 638 -47.75 6.02 10.03
CA LYS A 638 -47.47 6.85 11.20
C LYS A 638 -47.86 6.04 12.43
N CYS A 639 -46.94 5.93 13.39
CA CYS A 639 -47.26 5.36 14.69
C CYS A 639 -48.20 6.33 15.40
N ILE A 640 -49.27 5.78 15.98
CA ILE A 640 -50.09 6.45 17.00
C ILE A 640 -49.34 6.34 18.33
#